data_AF-A0A6N8Y6L2-F1
#
_entry.id   AF-A0A6N8Y6L2-F1
#
_cell.length_a   1.000
_cell.length_b   1.000
_cell.length_c   1.000
_cell.angle_alpha   90.00
_cell.angle_beta   90.00
_cell.angle_gamma   90.00
#
_symmetry.space_group_name_H-M   'P 1'
#
loop_
_entity.id
_entity.type
_entity.pdbx_description
1 polymer ?
#
loop_
_entity_poly.entity_id
_entity_poly.type
_entity_poly.pdbx_seq_one_letter_code
_entity_poly.pdbx_strand_id
1 'polypeptide(L)'
;MLRQRLRLSVLKQVKLSALTETSLKRISRKKMTSEMDGLIMNRALLLSIYFHDGRYYGVGDWPPAPARLFQALVAGAARGGKLTYDDKMALEWLETLKAPMIAAPAVRHGQTFRNYVPDNDLDAIGCDLKQIAGIRTGKSIQPHIFDLHIPLLFVWTFNGNKDSEGKARSVCKIVERLYQLGRGVDMAWAYAELLDIDDIENCLTRHRCVVYRPSENATGEGLLSPQKGSLASLERRFEANKSRFTLIRKGRRYQTHFSPPPKPLFTKVAYDAPPRRFLFEIRAATNEGSFVALPCTQAQTLVVALRNKAVVRLQEALADDAGKIDRVLIGRGAKEADKATRVQIIPLPSIGHSHADCAIRRILVEVPPNCPLRADDIEWAFSGLENIDPATGEIVWNLIHAREEGMLDHYGIGSSEQVSSRVWRTVTPVALPVVRIGCRTSGGKRLRGQAKTIRTVAQALRHAGIAMPVESVRVQREPFDSNGIRAEEFAMPERFVARGLYHVEAVFAKGLRGPLVIGNGRYLGLGLMAPRKSVSNDVLMYSIVSERSIDVADTKPLLQTVRRALMSLSRDNNGDVPKLFSGHERQGSPARSGGHEHIFLAADDTNEDGCIDRLIVAAPWACDHTTKGSREDRACFDRVATTLTNVRAGRLGVLALGPASALMSDDPLLGPAYMWKSRTSYRPTRHAGRGKDIDAAIVLDIVAECQRRGFPKPEVKLVELNVGPNGGVDARVHLRFALAVEGPIMLGRDSHRGGGLFATSITSH
;
A
#
# COMPACT_ATOMS: atom_id res chain seq x y z
N MET A 1 -50.97 13.81 -47.47
CA MET A 1 -50.42 12.51 -47.93
C MET A 1 -49.08 12.10 -47.30
N LEU A 2 -48.18 13.02 -46.87
CA LEU A 2 -46.89 12.63 -46.26
C LEU A 2 -47.00 12.00 -44.85
N ARG A 3 -48.02 12.37 -44.05
CA ARG A 3 -48.26 11.81 -42.70
C ARG A 3 -48.84 10.39 -42.66
N GLN A 4 -49.47 9.92 -43.75
CA GLN A 4 -50.02 8.56 -43.82
C GLN A 4 -48.96 7.52 -44.24
N ARG A 5 -47.96 7.91 -45.04
CA ARG A 5 -46.86 7.00 -45.44
C ARG A 5 -45.89 6.68 -44.30
N LEU A 6 -45.65 7.62 -43.39
CA LEU A 6 -44.79 7.41 -42.21
C LEU A 6 -45.42 6.50 -41.14
N ARG A 7 -46.76 6.51 -40.98
CA ARG A 7 -47.45 5.62 -40.02
C ARG A 7 -47.46 4.16 -40.47
N LEU A 8 -47.51 3.90 -41.78
CA LEU A 8 -47.53 2.54 -42.34
C LEU A 8 -46.15 1.86 -42.38
N SER A 9 -45.05 2.62 -42.45
CA SER A 9 -43.69 2.02 -42.42
C SER A 9 -43.27 1.61 -41.00
N VAL A 10 -43.65 2.39 -39.99
CA VAL A 10 -43.34 2.10 -38.57
C VAL A 10 -44.14 0.89 -38.06
N LEU A 11 -45.42 0.75 -38.46
CA LEU A 11 -46.25 -0.40 -38.06
C LEU A 11 -45.84 -1.73 -38.74
N LYS A 12 -45.22 -1.69 -39.92
CA LYS A 12 -44.67 -2.89 -40.59
C LYS A 12 -43.36 -3.37 -39.96
N GLN A 13 -42.53 -2.46 -39.45
CA GLN A 13 -41.26 -2.79 -38.80
C GLN A 13 -41.45 -3.40 -37.40
N VAL A 14 -42.44 -2.92 -36.63
CA VAL A 14 -42.73 -3.43 -35.28
C VAL A 14 -43.41 -4.81 -35.29
N LYS A 15 -44.19 -5.15 -36.33
CA LYS A 15 -44.81 -6.48 -36.45
C LYS A 15 -43.85 -7.58 -36.93
N LEU A 16 -42.82 -7.25 -37.73
CA LEU A 16 -41.82 -8.23 -38.17
C LEU A 16 -40.78 -8.56 -37.09
N SER A 17 -40.48 -7.63 -36.18
CA SER A 17 -39.56 -7.90 -35.05
C SER A 17 -40.20 -8.72 -33.93
N ALA A 18 -41.52 -8.58 -33.73
CA ALA A 18 -42.24 -9.28 -32.66
C ALA A 18 -42.46 -10.78 -32.97
N LEU A 19 -42.67 -11.16 -34.23
CA LEU A 19 -42.99 -12.54 -34.63
C LEU A 19 -41.77 -13.47 -34.72
N THR A 20 -40.56 -12.94 -34.88
CA THR A 20 -39.32 -13.73 -34.92
C THR A 20 -38.74 -13.96 -33.52
N GLU A 21 -38.89 -13.03 -32.58
CA GLU A 21 -38.37 -13.18 -31.21
C GLU A 21 -39.15 -14.18 -30.35
N THR A 22 -40.47 -14.33 -30.55
CA THR A 22 -41.27 -15.16 -29.62
C THR A 22 -41.17 -16.66 -29.91
N SER A 23 -41.04 -17.05 -31.19
CA SER A 23 -40.92 -18.46 -31.59
C SER A 23 -39.51 -19.03 -31.41
N LEU A 24 -38.46 -18.22 -31.64
CA LEU A 24 -37.06 -18.62 -31.39
C LEU A 24 -36.75 -18.74 -29.89
N LYS A 25 -37.31 -17.86 -29.03
CA LYS A 25 -37.14 -17.96 -27.56
C LYS A 25 -37.83 -19.17 -26.94
N ARG A 26 -38.94 -19.67 -27.53
CA ARG A 26 -39.68 -20.82 -26.97
C ARG A 26 -39.05 -22.17 -27.34
N ILE A 27 -38.51 -22.30 -28.55
CA ILE A 27 -37.84 -23.52 -29.02
C ILE A 27 -36.42 -23.63 -28.42
N SER A 28 -35.72 -22.49 -28.27
CA SER A 28 -34.40 -22.45 -27.60
C SER A 28 -34.50 -22.72 -26.10
N ARG A 29 -35.55 -22.24 -25.40
CA ARG A 29 -35.72 -22.52 -23.96
C ARG A 29 -36.02 -23.98 -23.67
N LYS A 30 -36.88 -24.65 -24.45
CA LYS A 30 -37.20 -26.07 -24.21
C LYS A 30 -36.03 -27.02 -24.49
N LYS A 31 -35.14 -26.67 -25.43
CA LYS A 31 -33.92 -27.43 -25.74
C LYS A 31 -32.77 -27.09 -24.77
N MET A 32 -32.64 -25.83 -24.33
CA MET A 32 -31.69 -25.45 -23.28
C MET A 32 -32.06 -25.99 -21.90
N THR A 33 -33.35 -26.11 -21.56
CA THR A 33 -33.74 -26.63 -20.23
C THR A 33 -33.43 -28.11 -20.04
N SER A 34 -33.30 -28.92 -21.10
CA SER A 34 -32.90 -30.32 -20.96
C SER A 34 -31.38 -30.55 -21.03
N GLU A 35 -30.60 -29.58 -21.53
CA GLU A 35 -29.13 -29.64 -21.58
C GLU A 35 -28.43 -28.87 -20.44
N MET A 36 -29.14 -27.95 -19.75
CA MET A 36 -28.61 -27.15 -18.63
C MET A 36 -28.74 -27.79 -17.25
N ASP A 37 -29.39 -28.95 -17.12
CA ASP A 37 -29.54 -29.65 -15.82
C ASP A 37 -28.22 -30.25 -15.28
N GLY A 38 -27.10 -30.08 -15.99
CA GLY A 38 -25.76 -30.54 -15.58
C GLY A 38 -24.67 -29.47 -15.53
N LEU A 39 -24.95 -28.19 -15.81
CA LEU A 39 -23.90 -27.15 -15.81
C LEU A 39 -23.69 -26.59 -14.39
N ILE A 40 -22.55 -26.93 -13.77
CA ILE A 40 -22.10 -26.33 -12.51
C ILE A 40 -21.82 -24.84 -12.77
N MET A 41 -22.69 -23.96 -12.29
CA MET A 41 -22.48 -22.50 -12.34
C MET A 41 -21.79 -22.04 -11.06
N ASN A 42 -20.68 -21.30 -11.15
CA ASN A 42 -20.05 -20.72 -9.97
C ASN A 42 -20.88 -19.54 -9.47
N ARG A 43 -21.39 -19.65 -8.25
CA ARG A 43 -22.24 -18.66 -7.57
C ARG A 43 -21.51 -18.06 -6.38
N ALA A 44 -21.99 -16.90 -5.93
CA ALA A 44 -21.53 -16.31 -4.69
C ALA A 44 -22.66 -15.86 -3.77
N LEU A 45 -22.42 -16.04 -2.47
CA LEU A 45 -23.25 -15.55 -1.39
C LEU A 45 -22.56 -14.32 -0.80
N LEU A 46 -23.16 -13.15 -1.02
CA LEU A 46 -22.69 -11.86 -0.50
C LEU A 46 -23.49 -11.51 0.75
N LEU A 47 -22.81 -11.33 1.88
CA LEU A 47 -23.38 -10.77 3.10
C LEU A 47 -22.92 -9.33 3.24
N SER A 48 -23.87 -8.40 3.39
CA SER A 48 -23.60 -6.98 3.65
C SER A 48 -23.98 -6.64 5.08
N ILE A 49 -23.00 -6.30 5.91
CA ILE A 49 -23.15 -5.99 7.33
C ILE A 49 -22.98 -4.49 7.56
N TYR A 50 -23.88 -3.93 8.35
CA TYR A 50 -23.89 -2.54 8.77
C TYR A 50 -23.82 -2.48 10.29
N PHE A 51 -22.99 -1.57 10.80
CA PHE A 51 -22.92 -1.28 12.23
C PHE A 51 -23.84 -0.09 12.57
N HIS A 52 -24.30 -0.04 13.81
CA HIS A 52 -25.09 1.09 14.31
C HIS A 52 -24.27 2.37 14.50
N ASP A 53 -22.99 2.25 14.82
CA ASP A 53 -22.04 3.36 14.97
C ASP A 53 -20.78 3.08 14.13
N GLY A 54 -20.06 4.13 13.71
CA GLY A 54 -18.80 4.06 12.96
C GLY A 54 -17.63 3.61 13.84
N ARG A 55 -17.90 2.76 14.83
CA ARG A 55 -16.98 2.29 15.86
C ARG A 55 -17.15 0.79 16.07
N TYR A 56 -16.04 0.09 16.16
CA TYR A 56 -16.00 -1.32 16.48
C TYR A 56 -15.03 -1.59 17.64
N TYR A 57 -15.53 -2.25 18.67
CA TYR A 57 -14.86 -2.51 19.94
C TYR A 57 -14.42 -3.98 20.11
N GLY A 58 -14.59 -4.80 19.07
CA GLY A 58 -14.10 -6.18 19.07
C GLY A 58 -12.60 -6.27 19.31
N VAL A 59 -12.19 -7.24 20.13
CA VAL A 59 -10.79 -7.45 20.52
C VAL A 59 -10.10 -8.36 19.50
N GLY A 60 -8.84 -8.05 19.18
CA GLY A 60 -7.92 -8.92 18.44
C GLY A 60 -8.03 -8.81 16.92
N ASP A 61 -9.23 -8.96 16.35
CA ASP A 61 -9.36 -9.12 14.89
C ASP A 61 -10.06 -7.92 14.23
N TRP A 62 -9.33 -7.22 13.36
CA TRP A 62 -9.88 -6.37 12.30
C TRP A 62 -9.31 -6.80 10.93
N PRO A 63 -10.17 -7.02 9.91
CA PRO A 63 -11.63 -7.04 9.98
C PRO A 63 -12.14 -8.17 10.91
N PRO A 64 -13.41 -8.10 11.37
CA PRO A 64 -13.98 -9.18 12.17
C PRO A 64 -13.78 -10.55 11.50
N ALA A 65 -13.24 -11.53 12.23
CA ALA A 65 -12.96 -12.84 11.67
C ALA A 65 -14.23 -13.55 11.16
N PRO A 66 -14.19 -14.36 10.09
CA PRO A 66 -15.36 -15.11 9.62
C PRO A 66 -15.99 -16.03 10.68
N ALA A 67 -15.19 -16.57 11.61
CA ALA A 67 -15.69 -17.32 12.76
C ALA A 67 -16.56 -16.46 13.70
N ARG A 68 -16.23 -15.17 13.87
CA ARG A 68 -17.02 -14.22 14.68
C ARG A 68 -18.35 -13.92 14.01
N LEU A 69 -18.37 -13.77 12.68
CA LEU A 69 -19.61 -13.66 11.92
C LEU A 69 -20.44 -14.95 12.01
N PHE A 70 -19.83 -16.11 11.84
CA PHE A 70 -20.51 -17.40 11.97
C PHE A 70 -21.17 -17.55 13.36
N GLN A 71 -20.45 -17.20 14.43
CA GLN A 71 -21.02 -17.17 15.80
C GLN A 71 -22.20 -16.21 15.93
N ALA A 72 -22.11 -15.02 15.33
CA ALA A 72 -23.19 -14.04 15.33
C ALA A 72 -24.44 -14.54 14.59
N LEU A 73 -24.26 -15.22 13.45
CA LEU A 73 -25.36 -15.85 12.69
C LEU A 73 -26.03 -16.96 13.50
N VAL A 74 -25.23 -17.82 14.15
CA VAL A 74 -25.75 -18.87 15.05
C VAL A 74 -26.56 -18.25 16.20
N ALA A 75 -26.04 -17.20 16.83
CA ALA A 75 -26.70 -16.51 17.93
C ALA A 75 -28.01 -15.82 17.50
N GLY A 76 -28.05 -15.23 16.30
CA GLY A 76 -29.26 -14.62 15.73
C GLY A 76 -30.32 -15.65 15.31
N ALA A 77 -29.89 -16.81 14.79
CA ALA A 77 -30.78 -17.89 14.39
C ALA A 77 -31.39 -18.64 15.59
N ALA A 78 -30.60 -18.89 16.64
CA ALA A 78 -30.98 -19.71 17.79
C ALA A 78 -31.88 -18.97 18.81
N ARG A 79 -32.95 -18.31 18.33
CA ARG A 79 -33.92 -17.60 19.19
C ARG A 79 -34.54 -18.58 20.20
N GLY A 80 -34.44 -18.27 21.49
CA GLY A 80 -34.90 -19.16 22.56
C GLY A 80 -33.99 -20.36 22.85
N GLY A 81 -32.74 -20.34 22.35
CA GLY A 81 -31.72 -21.33 22.67
C GLY A 81 -31.76 -22.62 21.84
N LYS A 82 -32.50 -22.64 20.72
CA LYS A 82 -32.60 -23.78 19.79
C LYS A 82 -32.57 -23.31 18.34
N LEU A 83 -31.91 -24.08 17.48
CA LEU A 83 -31.94 -23.91 16.02
C LEU A 83 -33.08 -24.71 15.42
N THR A 84 -33.70 -24.19 14.37
CA THR A 84 -34.62 -24.97 13.53
C THR A 84 -33.84 -25.97 12.68
N TYR A 85 -34.51 -27.00 12.15
CA TYR A 85 -33.87 -27.99 11.28
C TYR A 85 -33.26 -27.33 10.03
N ASP A 86 -34.01 -26.44 9.38
CA ASP A 86 -33.55 -25.74 8.18
C ASP A 86 -32.36 -24.81 8.46
N ASP A 87 -32.38 -24.10 9.60
CA ASP A 87 -31.27 -23.23 9.99
C ASP A 87 -30.00 -24.04 10.28
N LYS A 88 -30.15 -25.19 10.94
CA LYS A 88 -29.04 -26.10 11.22
C LYS A 88 -28.41 -26.61 9.93
N MET A 89 -29.21 -27.11 8.99
CA MET A 89 -28.71 -27.57 7.70
C MET A 89 -28.00 -26.46 6.90
N ALA A 90 -28.52 -25.24 6.94
CA ALA A 90 -27.91 -24.10 6.26
C ALA A 90 -26.56 -23.69 6.88
N LEU A 91 -26.45 -23.69 8.21
CA LEU A 91 -25.20 -23.39 8.93
C LEU A 91 -24.17 -24.51 8.78
N GLU A 92 -24.59 -25.78 8.81
CA GLU A 92 -23.75 -26.95 8.52
C GLU A 92 -23.21 -26.93 7.10
N TRP A 93 -24.01 -26.44 6.14
CA TRP A 93 -23.51 -26.22 4.78
C TRP A 93 -22.51 -25.07 4.73
N LEU A 94 -22.81 -23.93 5.36
CA LEU A 94 -21.95 -22.74 5.33
C LEU A 94 -20.55 -23.03 5.91
N GLU A 95 -20.44 -23.86 6.95
CA GLU A 95 -19.13 -24.22 7.53
C GLU A 95 -18.27 -25.17 6.65
N THR A 96 -18.85 -25.74 5.60
CA THR A 96 -18.10 -26.57 4.62
C THR A 96 -17.49 -25.76 3.49
N LEU A 97 -17.91 -24.50 3.32
CA LEU A 97 -17.38 -23.64 2.27
C LEU A 97 -15.96 -23.18 2.59
N LYS A 98 -15.20 -22.84 1.54
CA LYS A 98 -13.90 -22.18 1.69
C LYS A 98 -14.06 -20.84 2.40
N ALA A 99 -12.99 -20.39 3.05
CA ALA A 99 -12.98 -19.11 3.73
C ALA A 99 -13.41 -17.97 2.78
N PRO A 100 -14.22 -17.01 3.26
CA PRO A 100 -14.77 -15.96 2.40
C PRO A 100 -13.73 -14.91 2.03
N MET A 101 -13.94 -14.17 0.94
CA MET A 101 -13.33 -12.86 0.79
C MET A 101 -14.02 -11.86 1.73
N ILE A 102 -13.27 -10.89 2.26
CA ILE A 102 -13.81 -9.86 3.16
C ILE A 102 -13.53 -8.50 2.53
N ALA A 103 -14.52 -7.62 2.42
CA ALA A 103 -14.30 -6.23 2.06
C ALA A 103 -14.71 -5.35 3.23
N ALA A 104 -13.74 -4.69 3.86
CA ALA A 104 -13.98 -3.89 5.05
C ALA A 104 -13.71 -2.41 4.79
N PRO A 105 -14.38 -1.50 5.50
CA PRO A 105 -14.02 -0.09 5.43
C PRO A 105 -12.60 0.13 5.98
N ALA A 106 -11.92 1.16 5.46
CA ALA A 106 -10.64 1.58 6.02
C ALA A 106 -10.86 2.06 7.47
N VAL A 107 -10.01 1.59 8.38
CA VAL A 107 -10.07 1.94 9.80
C VAL A 107 -8.88 2.78 10.22
N ARG A 108 -9.14 3.64 11.20
CA ARG A 108 -8.11 4.24 12.05
C ARG A 108 -8.35 3.81 13.50
N HIS A 109 -7.28 3.65 14.26
CA HIS A 109 -7.41 3.43 15.70
C HIS A 109 -7.86 4.73 16.39
N GLY A 110 -8.85 4.60 17.26
CA GLY A 110 -9.25 5.66 18.18
C GLY A 110 -8.30 5.76 19.36
N GLN A 111 -8.57 6.75 20.23
CA GLN A 111 -7.84 6.90 21.48
C GLN A 111 -8.10 5.70 22.40
N THR A 112 -7.03 5.14 22.95
CA THR A 112 -7.12 4.09 23.97
C THR A 112 -7.60 4.68 25.29
N PHE A 113 -8.57 4.05 25.93
CA PHE A 113 -9.05 4.42 27.26
C PHE A 113 -9.22 3.17 28.13
N ARG A 114 -9.19 3.35 29.46
CA ARG A 114 -9.29 2.26 30.43
C ARG A 114 -10.58 2.39 31.24
N ASN A 115 -11.42 1.36 31.17
CA ASN A 115 -12.64 1.26 31.99
C ASN A 115 -12.41 0.35 33.18
N TYR A 116 -12.87 0.74 34.35
CA TYR A 116 -12.81 -0.07 35.57
C TYR A 116 -14.18 -0.69 35.83
N VAL A 117 -14.27 -2.00 35.76
CA VAL A 117 -15.52 -2.75 35.97
C VAL A 117 -15.33 -3.67 37.19
N PRO A 118 -16.31 -3.77 38.10
CA PRO A 118 -16.25 -4.77 39.17
C PRO A 118 -16.16 -6.17 38.54
N ASP A 119 -15.21 -6.98 38.99
CA ASP A 119 -15.31 -8.41 38.76
C ASP A 119 -16.48 -8.94 39.61
N ASN A 120 -17.29 -9.88 39.09
CA ASN A 120 -18.55 -10.34 39.68
C ASN A 120 -18.34 -11.17 40.97
N ASP A 121 -17.41 -10.75 41.83
CA ASP A 121 -16.92 -11.40 43.05
C ASP A 121 -17.33 -10.58 44.28
N LEU A 122 -18.59 -10.13 44.31
CA LEU A 122 -19.14 -9.38 45.45
C LEU A 122 -19.09 -10.19 46.75
N ASP A 123 -19.16 -11.52 46.65
CA ASP A 123 -19.01 -12.45 47.76
C ASP A 123 -17.61 -12.43 48.39
N ALA A 124 -16.56 -12.16 47.60
CA ALA A 124 -15.19 -11.99 48.10
C ALA A 124 -15.04 -10.77 49.03
N ILE A 125 -15.95 -9.80 48.93
CA ILE A 125 -16.01 -8.61 49.80
C ILE A 125 -17.25 -8.59 50.70
N GLY A 126 -17.83 -9.77 50.99
CA GLY A 126 -18.95 -9.89 51.92
C GLY A 126 -20.25 -9.18 51.46
N CYS A 127 -20.40 -8.98 50.15
CA CYS A 127 -21.51 -8.26 49.52
C CYS A 127 -21.63 -6.79 49.93
N ASP A 128 -20.56 -6.18 50.47
CA ASP A 128 -20.55 -4.76 50.83
C ASP A 128 -20.29 -3.87 49.60
N LEU A 129 -21.35 -3.23 49.12
CA LEU A 129 -21.29 -2.31 47.97
C LEU A 129 -20.31 -1.15 48.18
N LYS A 130 -19.97 -0.79 49.44
CA LYS A 130 -19.01 0.28 49.74
C LYS A 130 -17.56 -0.11 49.42
N GLN A 131 -17.25 -1.41 49.34
CA GLN A 131 -15.90 -1.92 49.09
C GLN A 131 -15.65 -2.31 47.63
N ILE A 132 -16.60 -2.02 46.73
CA ILE A 132 -16.52 -2.32 45.29
C ILE A 132 -15.24 -1.77 44.63
N ALA A 133 -14.69 -0.66 45.13
CA ALA A 133 -13.46 -0.08 44.58
C ALA A 133 -12.28 -1.06 44.59
N GLY A 134 -12.19 -1.96 45.57
CA GLY A 134 -11.11 -2.93 45.72
C GLY A 134 -11.16 -4.12 44.74
N ILE A 135 -12.30 -4.35 44.08
CA ILE A 135 -12.53 -5.47 43.14
C ILE A 135 -12.70 -5.01 41.69
N ARG A 136 -12.29 -3.77 41.38
CA ARG A 136 -12.38 -3.23 40.01
C ARG A 136 -11.18 -3.67 39.19
N THR A 137 -11.45 -4.37 38.09
CA THR A 137 -10.42 -4.69 37.10
C THR A 137 -10.47 -3.72 35.92
N GLY A 138 -9.33 -3.10 35.65
CA GLY A 138 -9.18 -2.13 34.57
C GLY A 138 -9.02 -2.81 33.21
N LYS A 139 -10.00 -2.64 32.31
CA LYS A 139 -10.01 -3.18 30.94
C LYS A 139 -9.65 -2.05 29.95
N SER A 140 -8.55 -2.23 29.23
CA SER A 140 -8.13 -1.32 28.17
C SER A 140 -8.99 -1.55 26.92
N ILE A 141 -9.47 -0.47 26.31
CA ILE A 141 -10.32 -0.49 25.13
C ILE A 141 -9.76 0.50 24.12
N GLN A 142 -9.59 0.04 22.87
CA GLN A 142 -9.21 0.87 21.74
C GLN A 142 -10.17 0.60 20.58
N PRO A 143 -11.07 1.55 20.23
CA PRO A 143 -12.02 1.35 19.15
C PRO A 143 -11.34 1.47 17.77
N HIS A 144 -11.83 0.70 16.81
CA HIS A 144 -11.60 0.95 15.39
C HIS A 144 -12.66 1.95 14.89
N ILE A 145 -12.23 3.04 14.25
CA ILE A 145 -13.11 4.08 13.72
C ILE A 145 -13.11 3.99 12.19
N PHE A 146 -14.30 3.94 11.58
CA PHE A 146 -14.51 3.85 10.13
C PHE A 146 -15.71 4.69 9.66
N ASP A 147 -15.84 4.83 8.34
CA ASP A 147 -17.00 5.47 7.72
C ASP A 147 -18.25 4.57 7.85
N LEU A 148 -19.25 5.04 8.59
CA LEU A 148 -20.50 4.32 8.87
C LEU A 148 -21.31 3.98 7.60
N HIS A 149 -21.13 4.71 6.51
CA HIS A 149 -21.86 4.48 5.26
C HIS A 149 -21.25 3.36 4.40
N ILE A 150 -20.07 2.85 4.77
CA ILE A 150 -19.39 1.79 4.04
C ILE A 150 -19.66 0.44 4.74
N PRO A 151 -20.36 -0.50 4.10
CA PRO A 151 -20.65 -1.80 4.73
C PRO A 151 -19.42 -2.69 4.82
N LEU A 152 -19.45 -3.61 5.78
CA LEU A 152 -18.54 -4.75 5.84
C LEU A 152 -19.13 -5.90 5.04
N LEU A 153 -18.41 -6.39 4.03
CA LEU A 153 -18.87 -7.42 3.11
C LEU A 153 -18.14 -8.74 3.35
N PHE A 154 -18.87 -9.86 3.33
CA PHE A 154 -18.30 -11.20 3.27
C PHE A 154 -18.83 -11.94 2.05
N VAL A 155 -17.94 -12.59 1.30
CA VAL A 155 -18.27 -13.26 0.04
C VAL A 155 -17.81 -14.70 0.06
N TRP A 156 -18.76 -15.63 0.08
CA TRP A 156 -18.49 -17.05 -0.13
C TRP A 156 -18.76 -17.43 -1.57
N THR A 157 -17.84 -18.17 -2.19
CA THR A 157 -18.04 -18.76 -3.51
C THR A 157 -18.41 -20.23 -3.37
N PHE A 158 -19.32 -20.72 -4.21
CA PHE A 158 -19.76 -22.10 -4.19
C PHE A 158 -20.24 -22.58 -5.56
N ASN A 159 -20.28 -23.89 -5.73
CA ASN A 159 -20.82 -24.52 -6.93
C ASN A 159 -22.34 -24.51 -6.87
N GLY A 160 -22.98 -23.76 -7.76
CA GLY A 160 -24.41 -23.60 -7.88
C GLY A 160 -25.07 -24.86 -8.43
N ASN A 161 -25.65 -25.65 -7.53
CA ASN A 161 -26.64 -26.67 -7.83
C ASN A 161 -27.91 -26.39 -7.01
N LYS A 162 -29.03 -27.05 -7.35
CA LYS A 162 -30.35 -26.79 -6.74
C LYS A 162 -30.33 -26.89 -5.20
N ASP A 163 -29.58 -27.86 -4.67
CA ASP A 163 -29.45 -28.08 -3.22
C ASP A 163 -28.62 -26.96 -2.54
N SER A 164 -27.46 -26.62 -3.11
CA SER A 164 -26.59 -25.57 -2.58
C SER A 164 -27.23 -24.19 -2.66
N GLU A 165 -27.96 -23.88 -3.74
CA GLU A 165 -28.74 -22.63 -3.83
C GLU A 165 -29.86 -22.59 -2.79
N GLY A 166 -30.54 -23.71 -2.53
CA GLY A 166 -31.57 -23.81 -1.50
C GLY A 166 -31.00 -23.48 -0.11
N LYS A 167 -29.86 -24.10 0.25
CA LYS A 167 -29.14 -23.83 1.50
C LYS A 167 -28.66 -22.38 1.59
N ALA A 168 -28.14 -21.83 0.50
CA ALA A 168 -27.70 -20.43 0.45
C ALA A 168 -28.85 -19.45 0.68
N ARG A 169 -30.05 -19.72 0.13
CA ARG A 169 -31.26 -18.93 0.41
C ARG A 169 -31.69 -19.03 1.88
N SER A 170 -31.54 -20.19 2.51
CA SER A 170 -31.78 -20.33 3.95
C SER A 170 -30.78 -19.51 4.77
N VAL A 171 -29.51 -19.46 4.36
CA VAL A 171 -28.52 -18.56 4.98
C VAL A 171 -28.95 -17.09 4.84
N CYS A 172 -29.48 -16.66 3.69
CA CYS A 172 -29.99 -15.29 3.55
C CYS A 172 -31.04 -14.93 4.62
N LYS A 173 -31.96 -15.85 4.94
CA LYS A 173 -32.96 -15.66 6.00
C LYS A 173 -32.35 -15.65 7.40
N ILE A 174 -31.22 -16.33 7.62
CA ILE A 174 -30.50 -16.31 8.90
C ILE A 174 -29.84 -14.94 9.10
N VAL A 175 -29.24 -14.40 8.04
CA VAL A 175 -28.49 -13.13 8.07
C VAL A 175 -29.37 -11.95 8.52
N GLU A 176 -30.62 -11.91 8.10
CA GLU A 176 -31.61 -10.90 8.52
C GLU A 176 -31.87 -10.88 10.04
N ARG A 177 -31.50 -11.95 10.75
CA ARG A 177 -31.67 -12.08 12.21
C ARG A 177 -30.42 -11.68 12.99
N LEU A 178 -29.35 -11.25 12.33
CA LEU A 178 -28.13 -10.75 12.95
C LEU A 178 -28.42 -9.42 13.66
N TYR A 179 -28.02 -9.32 14.94
CA TYR A 179 -28.22 -8.12 15.77
C TYR A 179 -26.93 -7.57 16.38
N GLN A 180 -25.81 -8.30 16.27
CA GLN A 180 -24.53 -7.95 16.89
C GLN A 180 -23.38 -8.63 16.14
N LEU A 181 -22.25 -7.94 15.97
CA LEU A 181 -21.01 -8.51 15.44
C LEU A 181 -19.81 -7.96 16.21
N GLY A 182 -19.36 -8.66 17.25
CA GLY A 182 -18.31 -8.16 18.15
C GLY A 182 -18.69 -8.34 19.61
N ARG A 183 -18.41 -7.32 20.42
CA ARG A 183 -18.85 -7.21 21.82
C ARG A 183 -20.31 -6.80 21.88
N GLY A 184 -20.92 -6.88 23.07
CA GLY A 184 -22.34 -6.52 23.27
C GLY A 184 -22.71 -5.08 22.93
N VAL A 185 -21.72 -4.21 22.72
CA VAL A 185 -21.90 -2.82 22.26
C VAL A 185 -21.79 -2.67 20.74
N ASP A 186 -21.29 -3.68 20.04
CA ASP A 186 -21.09 -3.69 18.58
C ASP A 186 -22.39 -4.16 17.89
N MET A 187 -23.45 -3.36 18.04
CA MET A 187 -24.75 -3.62 17.40
C MET A 187 -24.62 -3.53 15.88
N ALA A 188 -25.14 -4.53 15.18
CA ALA A 188 -25.04 -4.64 13.73
C ALA A 188 -26.27 -5.35 13.15
N TRP A 189 -26.57 -5.09 11.88
CA TRP A 189 -27.58 -5.82 11.11
C TRP A 189 -27.02 -6.15 9.73
N ALA A 190 -27.66 -7.08 9.03
CA ALA A 190 -27.17 -7.54 7.74
C ALA A 190 -28.30 -7.98 6.81
N TYR A 191 -28.02 -7.96 5.51
CA TYR A 191 -28.78 -8.66 4.47
C TYR A 191 -27.83 -9.46 3.59
N ALA A 192 -28.35 -10.42 2.84
CA ALA A 192 -27.55 -11.24 1.94
C ALA A 192 -28.20 -11.46 0.58
N GLU A 193 -27.37 -11.53 -0.44
CA GLU A 193 -27.77 -11.69 -1.84
C GLU A 193 -26.99 -12.83 -2.49
N LEU A 194 -27.62 -13.47 -3.49
CA LEU A 194 -26.98 -14.45 -4.36
C LEU A 194 -26.62 -13.77 -5.67
N LEU A 195 -25.33 -13.81 -6.01
CA LEU A 195 -24.78 -13.17 -7.19
C LEU A 195 -24.05 -14.18 -8.08
N ASP A 196 -23.89 -13.83 -9.34
CA ASP A 196 -22.93 -14.49 -10.22
C ASP A 196 -21.51 -13.97 -9.95
N ILE A 197 -20.50 -14.81 -10.20
CA ILE A 197 -19.12 -14.49 -9.81
C ILE A 197 -18.58 -13.22 -10.50
N ASP A 198 -19.03 -12.97 -11.73
CA ASP A 198 -18.65 -11.81 -12.53
C ASP A 198 -19.20 -10.48 -11.96
N ASP A 199 -20.29 -10.54 -11.18
CA ASP A 199 -20.89 -9.36 -10.55
C ASP A 199 -20.21 -8.97 -9.23
N ILE A 200 -19.41 -9.87 -8.65
CA ILE A 200 -18.71 -9.61 -7.38
C ILE A 200 -17.70 -8.49 -7.54
N GLU A 201 -16.90 -8.49 -8.61
CA GLU A 201 -15.89 -7.44 -8.83
C GLU A 201 -16.53 -6.06 -8.98
N ASN A 202 -17.68 -5.98 -9.67
CA ASN A 202 -18.47 -4.76 -9.78
C ASN A 202 -18.99 -4.30 -8.42
N CYS A 203 -19.41 -5.23 -7.55
CA CYS A 203 -19.86 -4.89 -6.20
C CYS A 203 -18.70 -4.39 -5.32
N LEU A 204 -17.56 -5.10 -5.34
CA LEU A 204 -16.37 -4.75 -4.56
C LEU A 204 -15.75 -3.42 -4.99
N THR A 205 -15.87 -3.03 -6.25
CA THR A 205 -15.35 -1.75 -6.77
C THR A 205 -16.26 -0.55 -6.49
N ARG A 206 -17.57 -0.75 -6.28
CA ARG A 206 -18.50 0.33 -5.92
C ARG A 206 -18.21 0.90 -4.53
N HIS A 207 -17.81 0.06 -3.60
CA HIS A 207 -17.52 0.48 -2.23
C HIS A 207 -16.01 0.74 -2.11
N ARG A 208 -15.60 1.86 -1.50
CA ARG A 208 -14.18 2.19 -1.24
C ARG A 208 -13.62 1.33 -0.08
N CYS A 209 -13.75 0.01 -0.19
CA CYS A 209 -13.34 -0.96 0.82
C CYS A 209 -11.92 -1.47 0.59
N VAL A 210 -11.28 -1.89 1.67
CA VAL A 210 -10.07 -2.73 1.64
C VAL A 210 -10.53 -4.17 1.49
N VAL A 211 -10.07 -4.86 0.44
CA VAL A 211 -10.45 -6.24 0.13
C VAL A 211 -9.38 -7.20 0.61
N TYR A 212 -9.75 -8.06 1.56
CA TYR A 212 -8.95 -9.14 2.11
C TYR A 212 -9.29 -10.45 1.43
N ARG A 213 -8.27 -11.12 0.89
CA ARG A 213 -8.43 -12.41 0.19
C ARG A 213 -7.83 -13.56 0.99
N PRO A 214 -8.56 -14.67 1.17
CA PRO A 214 -8.02 -15.85 1.84
C PRO A 214 -6.81 -16.40 1.05
N SER A 215 -5.84 -16.89 1.80
CA SER A 215 -4.57 -17.43 1.32
C SER A 215 -4.47 -18.90 1.71
N GLU A 216 -4.77 -19.82 0.78
CA GLU A 216 -4.96 -21.26 1.11
C GLU A 216 -3.67 -21.95 1.60
N ASN A 217 -2.51 -21.57 1.06
CA ASN A 217 -1.22 -22.23 1.35
C ASN A 217 -0.23 -21.33 2.11
N ALA A 218 -0.73 -20.27 2.76
CA ALA A 218 0.11 -19.36 3.51
C ALA A 218 0.18 -19.70 5.01
N THR A 219 1.37 -19.52 5.59
CA THR A 219 1.65 -19.68 7.02
C THR A 219 1.73 -18.32 7.70
N GLY A 220 1.15 -18.16 8.90
CA GLY A 220 1.27 -16.92 9.68
C GLY A 220 0.09 -16.57 10.62
N GLU A 221 0.02 -15.29 10.99
CA GLU A 221 -1.17 -14.72 11.62
C GLU A 221 -2.33 -14.66 10.62
N GLY A 222 -3.53 -14.96 11.09
CA GLY A 222 -4.67 -15.25 10.23
C GLY A 222 -5.96 -15.24 11.04
N LEU A 223 -7.07 -15.03 10.34
CA LEU A 223 -8.40 -14.94 10.93
C LEU A 223 -8.99 -16.33 11.12
N LEU A 224 -9.70 -16.53 12.24
CA LEU A 224 -10.45 -17.76 12.45
C LEU A 224 -11.62 -17.83 11.46
N SER A 225 -11.77 -18.97 10.79
CA SER A 225 -12.82 -19.26 9.82
C SER A 225 -13.59 -20.53 10.22
N PRO A 226 -14.92 -20.61 9.93
CA PRO A 226 -15.66 -21.86 10.09
C PRO A 226 -15.03 -22.99 9.27
N GLN A 227 -15.13 -24.20 9.82
CA GLN A 227 -14.77 -25.46 9.18
C GLN A 227 -15.80 -26.51 9.57
N LYS A 228 -15.82 -27.65 8.88
CA LYS A 228 -16.68 -28.78 9.25
C LYS A 228 -16.56 -29.13 10.75
N GLY A 229 -17.69 -29.11 11.46
CA GLY A 229 -17.79 -29.33 12.91
C GLY A 229 -17.79 -28.06 13.77
N SER A 230 -17.66 -26.87 13.18
CA SER A 230 -17.72 -25.60 13.91
C SER A 230 -19.04 -25.41 14.65
N LEU A 231 -20.19 -25.65 14.00
CA LEU A 231 -21.52 -25.55 14.59
C LEU A 231 -21.68 -26.52 15.76
N ALA A 232 -21.35 -27.80 15.57
CA ALA A 232 -21.41 -28.81 16.61
C ALA A 232 -20.51 -28.47 17.81
N SER A 233 -19.38 -27.79 17.58
CA SER A 233 -18.53 -27.29 18.65
C SER A 233 -19.18 -26.14 19.44
N LEU A 234 -19.92 -25.26 18.76
CA LEU A 234 -20.67 -24.18 19.41
C LEU A 234 -21.86 -24.71 20.20
N GLU A 235 -22.59 -25.71 19.68
CA GLU A 235 -23.67 -26.40 20.41
C GLU A 235 -23.13 -27.03 21.71
N ARG A 236 -22.03 -27.80 21.64
CA ARG A 236 -21.38 -28.39 22.82
C ARG A 236 -20.90 -27.34 23.81
N ARG A 237 -20.33 -26.24 23.31
CA ARG A 237 -19.89 -25.12 24.15
C ARG A 237 -21.06 -24.45 24.85
N PHE A 238 -22.21 -24.29 24.18
CA PHE A 238 -23.42 -23.73 24.76
C PHE A 238 -24.01 -24.62 25.85
N GLU A 239 -24.07 -25.94 25.63
CA GLU A 239 -24.50 -26.90 26.67
C GLU A 239 -23.59 -26.86 27.90
N ALA A 240 -22.27 -26.92 27.71
CA ALA A 240 -21.30 -26.82 28.81
C ALA A 240 -21.42 -25.49 29.58
N ASN A 241 -21.74 -24.40 28.87
CA ASN A 241 -21.91 -23.08 29.47
C ASN A 241 -23.18 -22.98 30.33
N LYS A 242 -24.24 -23.74 30.02
CA LYS A 242 -25.46 -23.84 30.85
C LYS A 242 -25.20 -24.51 32.20
N SER A 243 -24.24 -25.44 32.26
CA SER A 243 -23.85 -26.17 33.47
C SER A 243 -22.51 -25.74 34.07
N ARG A 244 -22.03 -24.52 33.76
CA ARG A 244 -20.67 -24.07 34.14
C ARG A 244 -20.47 -23.83 35.64
N PHE A 245 -21.55 -23.69 36.39
CA PHE A 245 -21.55 -23.54 37.83
C PHE A 245 -22.21 -24.77 38.44
N THR A 246 -21.46 -25.54 39.22
CA THR A 246 -22.00 -26.68 39.96
C THR A 246 -21.77 -26.47 41.45
N LEU A 247 -22.80 -26.74 42.25
CA LEU A 247 -22.72 -26.64 43.71
C LEU A 247 -22.19 -27.97 44.26
N ILE A 248 -20.95 -27.96 44.76
CA ILE A 248 -20.35 -29.13 45.41
C ILE A 248 -20.46 -28.94 46.93
N ARG A 249 -21.08 -29.91 47.61
CA ARG A 249 -21.20 -29.90 49.07
C ARG A 249 -19.85 -30.27 49.69
N LYS A 250 -19.25 -29.34 50.44
CA LYS A 250 -18.02 -29.55 51.21
C LYS A 250 -18.35 -29.40 52.70
N GLY A 251 -18.73 -30.50 53.35
CA GLY A 251 -19.21 -30.52 54.73
C GLY A 251 -20.58 -29.86 54.90
N ARG A 252 -20.67 -28.82 55.74
CA ARG A 252 -21.90 -28.02 55.99
C ARG A 252 -22.10 -26.85 55.01
N ARG A 253 -21.13 -26.56 54.12
CA ARG A 253 -21.19 -25.45 53.16
C ARG A 253 -21.23 -25.96 51.72
N TYR A 254 -21.89 -25.21 50.84
CA TYR A 254 -21.82 -25.42 49.40
C TYR A 254 -20.71 -24.55 48.82
N GLN A 255 -19.88 -25.11 47.94
CA GLN A 255 -18.87 -24.38 47.19
C GLN A 255 -19.25 -24.42 45.71
N THR A 256 -19.29 -23.25 45.07
CA THR A 256 -19.53 -23.15 43.62
C THR A 256 -18.26 -23.53 42.89
N HIS A 257 -18.30 -24.62 42.12
CA HIS A 257 -17.24 -25.02 41.23
C HIS A 257 -17.50 -24.43 39.83
N PHE A 258 -16.52 -23.69 39.31
CA PHE A 258 -16.57 -23.11 37.98
C PHE A 258 -15.81 -24.00 36.98
N SER A 259 -16.50 -24.46 35.94
CA SER A 259 -15.90 -25.23 34.85
C SER A 259 -15.91 -24.42 33.56
N PRO A 260 -14.75 -24.05 33.00
CA PRO A 260 -14.70 -23.26 31.78
C PRO A 260 -15.22 -24.08 30.58
N PRO A 261 -16.05 -23.49 29.71
CA PRO A 261 -16.59 -24.22 28.56
C PRO A 261 -15.50 -24.50 27.51
N PRO A 262 -15.58 -25.62 26.77
CA PRO A 262 -14.56 -26.04 25.81
C PRO A 262 -14.37 -25.00 24.71
N LYS A 263 -13.13 -24.82 24.23
CA LYS A 263 -12.83 -23.87 23.15
C LYS A 263 -13.59 -24.28 21.87
N PRO A 264 -14.16 -23.32 21.12
CA PRO A 264 -14.84 -23.63 19.87
C PRO A 264 -13.84 -24.10 18.80
N LEU A 265 -14.31 -24.93 17.87
CA LEU A 265 -13.51 -25.48 16.78
C LEU A 265 -13.59 -24.57 15.56
N PHE A 266 -12.46 -23.95 15.20
CA PHE A 266 -12.30 -23.12 14.01
C PHE A 266 -10.91 -23.36 13.42
N THR A 267 -10.77 -23.08 12.12
CA THR A 267 -9.46 -23.14 11.46
C THR A 267 -8.89 -21.73 11.31
N LYS A 268 -7.57 -21.59 11.34
CA LYS A 268 -6.88 -20.31 11.15
C LYS A 268 -6.54 -20.17 9.67
N VAL A 269 -7.01 -19.09 9.04
CA VAL A 269 -6.79 -18.83 7.62
C VAL A 269 -6.05 -17.51 7.47
N ALA A 270 -4.90 -17.53 6.79
CA ALA A 270 -4.17 -16.32 6.46
C ALA A 270 -4.93 -15.52 5.39
N TYR A 271 -4.88 -14.19 5.47
CA TYR A 271 -5.46 -13.28 4.49
C TYR A 271 -4.37 -12.37 3.95
N ASP A 272 -4.45 -12.08 2.64
CA ASP A 272 -3.48 -11.24 1.91
C ASP A 272 -2.02 -11.62 2.19
N ALA A 273 -1.76 -12.92 2.35
CA ALA A 273 -0.43 -13.37 2.66
C ALA A 273 0.54 -13.00 1.53
N PRO A 274 1.75 -12.52 1.87
CA PRO A 274 2.74 -12.25 0.84
C PRO A 274 3.10 -13.54 0.11
N PRO A 275 3.47 -13.46 -1.17
CA PRO A 275 3.93 -14.62 -1.90
C PRO A 275 5.23 -15.16 -1.28
N ARG A 276 5.43 -16.48 -1.37
CA ARG A 276 6.72 -17.10 -0.99
C ARG A 276 7.74 -16.82 -2.10
N ARG A 277 8.95 -16.45 -1.70
CA ARG A 277 10.01 -16.00 -2.60
C ARG A 277 11.24 -16.86 -2.39
N PHE A 278 11.81 -17.35 -3.48
CA PHE A 278 13.06 -18.10 -3.48
C PHE A 278 14.04 -17.38 -4.40
N LEU A 279 15.14 -16.93 -3.82
CA LEU A 279 16.21 -16.26 -4.56
C LEU A 279 17.29 -17.28 -4.91
N PHE A 280 17.63 -17.34 -6.19
CA PHE A 280 18.67 -18.20 -6.72
C PHE A 280 19.77 -17.38 -7.41
N GLU A 281 20.99 -17.88 -7.37
CA GLU A 281 22.16 -17.36 -8.06
C GLU A 281 22.58 -18.27 -9.21
N ILE A 282 22.98 -17.67 -10.31
CA ILE A 282 23.51 -18.37 -11.48
C ILE A 282 25.03 -18.44 -11.32
N ARG A 283 25.54 -19.65 -11.05
CA ARG A 283 26.96 -19.89 -10.79
C ARG A 283 27.58 -20.72 -11.91
N ALA A 284 28.88 -20.50 -12.15
CA ALA A 284 29.63 -21.28 -13.11
C ALA A 284 29.91 -22.67 -12.53
N ALA A 285 29.79 -23.72 -13.36
CA ALA A 285 30.06 -25.09 -12.89
C ALA A 285 31.57 -25.38 -12.76
N THR A 286 32.42 -24.70 -13.53
CA THR A 286 33.86 -24.96 -13.60
C THR A 286 34.68 -24.23 -12.53
N ASN A 287 34.11 -23.20 -11.90
CA ASN A 287 34.78 -22.41 -10.87
C ASN A 287 33.77 -22.11 -9.75
N GLU A 288 33.61 -23.07 -8.84
CA GLU A 288 32.67 -23.04 -7.72
C GLU A 288 32.83 -21.72 -6.94
N GLY A 289 31.88 -20.81 -7.14
CA GLY A 289 31.85 -19.51 -6.45
C GLY A 289 31.87 -18.27 -7.35
N SER A 290 32.08 -18.40 -8.66
CA SER A 290 31.96 -17.26 -9.59
C SER A 290 30.54 -17.11 -10.16
N PHE A 291 30.07 -15.86 -10.32
CA PHE A 291 28.79 -15.57 -10.96
C PHE A 291 28.91 -15.68 -12.49
N VAL A 292 27.87 -16.23 -13.13
CA VAL A 292 27.71 -16.10 -14.58
C VAL A 292 26.86 -14.88 -14.88
N ALA A 293 27.40 -13.96 -15.68
CA ALA A 293 26.72 -12.75 -16.12
C ALA A 293 25.99 -13.03 -17.44
N LEU A 294 24.67 -13.20 -17.38
CA LEU A 294 23.85 -13.38 -18.59
C LEU A 294 23.34 -12.04 -19.12
N PRO A 295 23.34 -11.79 -20.44
CA PRO A 295 22.83 -10.55 -21.00
C PRO A 295 21.36 -10.32 -20.63
N CYS A 296 21.01 -9.09 -20.23
CA CYS A 296 19.64 -8.74 -19.85
C CYS A 296 18.64 -8.97 -20.99
N THR A 297 19.07 -8.78 -22.24
CA THR A 297 18.28 -9.03 -23.46
C THR A 297 17.87 -10.50 -23.64
N GLN A 298 18.51 -11.43 -22.94
CA GLN A 298 18.19 -12.86 -22.97
C GLN A 298 17.26 -13.30 -21.82
N ALA A 299 16.69 -12.36 -21.05
CA ALA A 299 15.78 -12.63 -19.93
C ALA A 299 14.67 -13.64 -20.28
N GLN A 300 14.06 -13.50 -21.46
CA GLN A 300 12.97 -14.38 -21.89
C GLN A 300 13.45 -15.79 -22.19
N THR A 301 14.57 -15.93 -22.90
CA THR A 301 15.18 -17.22 -23.22
C THR A 301 15.54 -17.97 -21.95
N LEU A 302 16.15 -17.26 -20.99
CA LEU A 302 16.51 -17.81 -19.68
C LEU A 302 15.28 -18.28 -18.90
N VAL A 303 14.25 -17.44 -18.79
CA VAL A 303 13.01 -17.80 -18.07
C VAL A 303 12.29 -18.98 -18.73
N VAL A 304 12.21 -19.02 -20.06
CA VAL A 304 11.61 -20.14 -20.79
C VAL A 304 12.38 -21.44 -20.55
N ALA A 305 13.71 -21.39 -20.60
CA ALA A 305 14.56 -22.56 -20.36
C ALA A 305 14.39 -23.08 -18.92
N LEU A 306 14.48 -22.20 -17.92
CA LEU A 306 14.29 -22.56 -16.51
C LEU A 306 12.90 -23.13 -16.24
N ARG A 307 11.85 -22.46 -16.74
CA ARG A 307 10.47 -22.93 -16.61
C ARG A 307 10.30 -24.33 -17.19
N ASN A 308 10.78 -24.56 -18.41
CA ASN A 308 10.59 -25.85 -19.07
C ASN A 308 11.29 -26.98 -18.31
N LYS A 309 12.52 -26.74 -17.81
CA LYS A 309 13.23 -27.74 -16.98
C LYS A 309 12.52 -28.01 -15.65
N ALA A 310 12.03 -26.98 -14.97
CA ALA A 310 11.24 -27.13 -13.74
C ALA A 310 9.93 -27.90 -13.99
N VAL A 311 9.24 -27.63 -15.11
CA VAL A 311 8.01 -28.36 -15.50
C VAL A 311 8.30 -29.84 -15.70
N VAL A 312 9.38 -30.20 -16.42
CA VAL A 312 9.75 -31.60 -16.65
C VAL A 312 9.99 -32.30 -15.31
N ARG A 313 10.85 -31.75 -14.45
CA ARG A 313 11.11 -32.32 -13.10
C ARG A 313 9.84 -32.47 -12.27
N LEU A 314 8.94 -31.49 -12.29
CA LEU A 314 7.67 -31.55 -11.55
C LEU A 314 6.71 -32.58 -12.11
N GLN A 315 6.61 -32.71 -13.44
CA GLN A 315 5.72 -33.70 -14.07
C GLN A 315 6.22 -35.13 -13.86
N GLU A 316 7.53 -35.34 -13.79
CA GLU A 316 8.12 -36.63 -13.44
C GLU A 316 7.84 -37.00 -11.98
N ALA A 317 7.94 -36.05 -11.05
CA ALA A 317 7.72 -36.29 -9.62
C ALA A 317 6.23 -36.31 -9.21
N LEU A 318 5.37 -35.52 -9.89
CA LEU A 318 3.96 -35.30 -9.56
C LEU A 318 3.08 -35.51 -10.79
N ALA A 319 3.12 -36.71 -11.37
CA ALA A 319 2.41 -37.05 -12.61
C ALA A 319 0.89 -36.75 -12.53
N ASP A 320 0.26 -37.02 -11.39
CA ASP A 320 -1.17 -36.76 -11.16
C ASP A 320 -1.55 -35.27 -11.24
N ASP A 321 -0.57 -34.37 -11.04
CA ASP A 321 -0.74 -32.92 -11.05
C ASP A 321 -0.27 -32.25 -12.35
N ALA A 322 0.06 -33.01 -13.40
CA ALA A 322 0.56 -32.49 -14.67
C ALA A 322 -0.32 -31.36 -15.26
N GLY A 323 -1.65 -31.51 -15.20
CA GLY A 323 -2.60 -30.50 -15.65
C GLY A 323 -2.65 -29.24 -14.77
N LYS A 324 -2.28 -29.32 -13.49
CA LYS A 324 -2.11 -28.15 -12.60
C LYS A 324 -0.78 -27.46 -12.90
N ILE A 325 0.29 -28.23 -13.12
CA ILE A 325 1.63 -27.73 -13.47
C ILE A 325 1.58 -26.91 -14.76
N ASP A 326 0.94 -27.42 -15.81
CA ASP A 326 0.77 -26.72 -17.10
C ASP A 326 0.02 -25.38 -16.94
N ARG A 327 -1.00 -25.34 -16.09
CA ARG A 327 -1.79 -24.12 -15.82
C ARG A 327 -1.00 -23.08 -15.04
N VAL A 328 -0.28 -23.50 -13.99
CA VAL A 328 0.41 -22.59 -13.06
C VAL A 328 1.71 -22.04 -13.64
N LEU A 329 2.56 -22.89 -14.22
CA LEU A 329 3.87 -22.49 -14.74
C LEU A 329 3.80 -22.01 -16.19
N ILE A 330 3.22 -22.80 -17.09
CA ILE A 330 3.18 -22.46 -18.53
C ILE A 330 2.05 -21.46 -18.83
N GLY A 331 0.89 -21.65 -18.19
CA GLY A 331 -0.36 -20.94 -18.50
C GLY A 331 -1.17 -21.62 -19.60
N ARG A 332 -0.91 -22.90 -19.90
CA ARG A 332 -1.70 -23.68 -20.86
C ARG A 332 -3.00 -24.11 -20.20
N GLY A 333 -4.15 -23.79 -20.82
CA GLY A 333 -5.47 -24.08 -20.25
C GLY A 333 -5.87 -23.20 -19.05
N ALA A 334 -5.10 -22.14 -18.76
CA ALA A 334 -5.40 -21.19 -17.70
C ALA A 334 -6.46 -20.17 -18.12
N LYS A 335 -7.43 -19.89 -17.24
CA LYS A 335 -8.43 -18.82 -17.36
C LYS A 335 -7.95 -17.54 -16.67
N GLU A 336 -8.71 -16.46 -16.79
CA GLU A 336 -8.40 -15.19 -16.12
C GLU A 336 -8.25 -15.34 -14.59
N ALA A 337 -9.11 -16.14 -13.95
CA ALA A 337 -9.05 -16.43 -12.52
C ALA A 337 -7.76 -17.13 -12.09
N ASP A 338 -7.12 -17.90 -12.98
CA ASP A 338 -5.88 -18.63 -12.68
C ASP A 338 -4.66 -17.70 -12.65
N LYS A 339 -4.74 -16.47 -13.17
CA LYS A 339 -3.58 -15.55 -13.21
C LYS A 339 -3.00 -15.24 -11.83
N ALA A 340 -3.84 -15.25 -10.79
CA ALA A 340 -3.46 -15.00 -9.40
C ALA A 340 -2.76 -16.21 -8.74
N THR A 341 -2.81 -17.39 -9.34
CA THR A 341 -2.20 -18.63 -8.81
C THR A 341 -0.88 -18.99 -9.51
N ARG A 342 -0.49 -18.23 -10.54
CA ARG A 342 0.68 -18.49 -11.36
C ARG A 342 1.99 -18.08 -10.68
N VAL A 343 2.95 -18.99 -10.70
CA VAL A 343 4.34 -18.74 -10.30
C VAL A 343 4.99 -17.76 -11.27
N GLN A 344 5.73 -16.79 -10.74
CA GLN A 344 6.52 -15.85 -11.52
C GLN A 344 8.01 -16.20 -11.40
N ILE A 345 8.70 -16.19 -12.54
CA ILE A 345 10.16 -16.38 -12.61
C ILE A 345 10.73 -15.05 -13.09
N ILE A 346 11.41 -14.35 -12.19
CA ILE A 346 11.80 -12.96 -12.34
C ILE A 346 13.33 -12.91 -12.40
N PRO A 347 13.93 -12.74 -13.58
CA PRO A 347 15.35 -12.48 -13.68
C PRO A 347 15.65 -11.11 -13.08
N LEU A 348 16.70 -11.03 -12.27
CA LEU A 348 17.12 -9.81 -11.59
C LEU A 348 18.44 -9.30 -12.20
N PRO A 349 18.35 -8.32 -13.12
CA PRO A 349 19.50 -7.52 -13.53
C PRO A 349 20.23 -6.91 -12.33
N SER A 350 21.55 -6.82 -12.42
CA SER A 350 22.36 -6.16 -11.39
C SER A 350 22.19 -4.65 -11.52
N ILE A 351 21.70 -3.98 -10.46
CA ILE A 351 21.42 -2.53 -10.38
C ILE A 351 21.82 -1.99 -9.00
N GLY A 352 21.76 -0.66 -8.79
CA GLY A 352 21.95 -0.05 -7.46
C GLY A 352 23.35 0.46 -7.16
N HIS A 353 24.31 0.21 -8.05
CA HIS A 353 25.66 0.77 -8.02
C HIS A 353 25.97 1.47 -9.35
N SER A 354 26.82 2.50 -9.33
CA SER A 354 27.22 3.27 -10.52
C SER A 354 27.88 2.42 -11.61
N HIS A 355 28.51 1.31 -11.23
CA HIS A 355 29.20 0.37 -12.13
C HIS A 355 28.40 -0.90 -12.44
N ALA A 356 27.11 -0.95 -12.08
CA ALA A 356 26.28 -2.11 -12.37
C ALA A 356 26.01 -2.23 -13.88
N ASP A 357 26.31 -3.39 -14.45
CA ASP A 357 26.27 -3.68 -15.89
C ASP A 357 24.90 -4.19 -16.39
N CYS A 358 23.88 -4.19 -15.54
CA CYS A 358 22.55 -4.73 -15.81
C CYS A 358 22.52 -6.22 -16.24
N ALA A 359 23.60 -6.99 -16.09
CA ALA A 359 23.57 -8.42 -16.40
C ALA A 359 22.78 -9.21 -15.34
N ILE A 360 22.13 -10.28 -15.78
CA ILE A 360 21.35 -11.19 -14.96
C ILE A 360 22.29 -12.19 -14.31
N ARG A 361 22.35 -12.15 -12.98
CA ARG A 361 23.13 -13.08 -12.14
C ARG A 361 22.25 -13.84 -11.15
N ARG A 362 20.99 -13.42 -11.01
CA ARG A 362 20.04 -13.91 -10.01
C ARG A 362 18.66 -14.09 -10.62
N ILE A 363 17.96 -15.09 -10.13
CA ILE A 363 16.56 -15.38 -10.46
C ILE A 363 15.76 -15.41 -9.18
N LEU A 364 14.69 -14.62 -9.14
CA LEU A 364 13.70 -14.68 -8.09
C LEU A 364 12.50 -15.51 -8.58
N VAL A 365 12.17 -16.57 -7.86
CA VAL A 365 10.95 -17.36 -8.08
C VAL A 365 9.93 -16.95 -7.03
N GLU A 366 8.80 -16.39 -7.48
CA GLU A 366 7.71 -15.94 -6.63
C GLU A 366 6.51 -16.88 -6.77
N VAL A 367 6.16 -17.55 -5.67
CA VAL A 367 5.02 -18.48 -5.58
C VAL A 367 3.87 -17.76 -4.87
N PRO A 368 2.75 -17.49 -5.56
CA PRO A 368 1.62 -16.81 -4.94
C PRO A 368 0.99 -17.68 -3.85
N PRO A 369 0.37 -17.07 -2.82
CA PRO A 369 -0.22 -17.80 -1.68
C PRO A 369 -1.36 -18.75 -2.07
N ASN A 370 -2.00 -18.50 -3.22
CA ASN A 370 -3.09 -19.30 -3.77
C ASN A 370 -2.62 -20.26 -4.88
N CYS A 371 -1.31 -20.45 -5.02
CA CYS A 371 -0.76 -21.47 -5.90
C CYS A 371 -1.24 -22.86 -5.43
N PRO A 372 -1.85 -23.70 -6.30
CA PRO A 372 -2.30 -25.03 -5.91
C PRO A 372 -1.15 -26.03 -5.67
N LEU A 373 0.06 -25.72 -6.15
CA LEU A 373 1.27 -26.50 -5.90
C LEU A 373 1.96 -26.01 -4.63
N ARG A 374 2.56 -26.91 -3.84
CA ARG A 374 3.28 -26.51 -2.63
C ARG A 374 4.50 -25.70 -3.04
N ALA A 375 4.78 -24.63 -2.30
CA ALA A 375 5.93 -23.78 -2.58
C ALA A 375 7.26 -24.54 -2.44
N ASP A 376 7.34 -25.53 -1.54
CA ASP A 376 8.55 -26.36 -1.37
C ASP A 376 8.80 -27.26 -2.60
N ASP A 377 7.75 -27.75 -3.26
CA ASP A 377 7.88 -28.54 -4.50
C ASP A 377 8.39 -27.65 -5.65
N ILE A 378 7.90 -26.40 -5.71
CA ILE A 378 8.41 -25.41 -6.67
C ILE A 378 9.87 -25.08 -6.37
N GLU A 379 10.22 -24.82 -5.11
CA GLU A 379 11.60 -24.56 -4.69
C GLU A 379 12.54 -25.69 -5.12
N TRP A 380 12.18 -26.93 -4.81
CA TRP A 380 12.91 -28.13 -5.21
C TRP A 380 13.10 -28.22 -6.73
N ALA A 381 12.06 -27.91 -7.51
CA ALA A 381 12.12 -28.01 -8.96
C ALA A 381 13.13 -27.04 -9.61
N PHE A 382 13.36 -25.88 -8.98
CA PHE A 382 14.36 -24.90 -9.44
C PHE A 382 15.75 -25.15 -8.86
N SER A 383 15.85 -25.72 -7.67
CA SER A 383 17.13 -25.99 -7.02
C SER A 383 18.00 -26.97 -7.83
N GLY A 384 19.26 -26.61 -8.08
CA GLY A 384 20.20 -27.45 -8.85
C GLY A 384 19.80 -27.62 -10.31
N LEU A 385 19.08 -26.66 -10.90
CA LEU A 385 18.87 -26.65 -12.36
C LEU A 385 20.17 -26.27 -13.07
N GLU A 386 20.55 -27.08 -14.06
CA GLU A 386 21.79 -26.92 -14.81
C GLU A 386 21.51 -26.55 -16.26
N ASN A 387 22.41 -25.80 -16.87
CA ASN A 387 22.43 -25.57 -18.31
C ASN A 387 23.62 -26.25 -18.95
N ILE A 388 23.34 -27.22 -19.80
CA ILE A 388 24.33 -28.02 -20.52
C ILE A 388 24.44 -27.46 -21.93
N ASP A 389 25.66 -27.19 -22.39
CA ASP A 389 25.93 -26.86 -23.78
C ASP A 389 25.71 -28.12 -24.65
N PRO A 390 24.78 -28.10 -25.62
CA PRO A 390 24.50 -29.28 -26.44
C PRO A 390 25.65 -29.69 -27.36
N ALA A 391 26.60 -28.79 -27.66
CA ALA A 391 27.73 -29.08 -28.54
C ALA A 391 28.90 -29.72 -27.79
N THR A 392 29.16 -29.29 -26.56
CA THR A 392 30.30 -29.78 -25.76
C THR A 392 29.91 -30.78 -24.67
N GLY A 393 28.64 -30.81 -24.27
CA GLY A 393 28.16 -31.58 -23.12
C GLY A 393 28.57 -30.98 -21.76
N GLU A 394 29.22 -29.81 -21.75
CA GLU A 394 29.66 -29.17 -20.51
C GLU A 394 28.53 -28.40 -19.82
N ILE A 395 28.54 -28.42 -18.49
CA ILE A 395 27.63 -27.60 -17.68
C ILE A 395 28.15 -26.15 -17.71
N VAL A 396 27.39 -25.27 -18.36
CA VAL A 396 27.70 -23.83 -18.47
C VAL A 396 27.42 -23.11 -17.14
N TRP A 397 26.29 -23.41 -16.52
CA TRP A 397 25.90 -22.84 -15.23
C TRP A 397 24.93 -23.74 -14.47
N ASN A 398 24.90 -23.57 -13.15
CA ASN A 398 23.93 -24.17 -12.25
C ASN A 398 23.19 -23.10 -11.42
N LEU A 399 21.97 -23.43 -11.01
CA LEU A 399 21.11 -22.58 -10.20
C LEU A 399 21.18 -23.03 -8.75
N ILE A 400 21.74 -22.20 -7.88
CA ILE A 400 21.88 -22.48 -6.45
C ILE A 400 21.13 -21.45 -5.60
N HIS A 401 20.78 -21.77 -4.37
CA HIS A 401 20.18 -20.80 -3.46
C HIS A 401 21.13 -19.64 -3.17
N ALA A 402 20.59 -18.42 -3.18
CA ALA A 402 21.34 -17.25 -2.79
C ALA A 402 21.65 -17.27 -1.29
N ARG A 403 22.89 -16.92 -0.94
CA ARG A 403 23.29 -16.72 0.47
C ARG A 403 22.92 -15.34 0.99
N GLU A 404 22.83 -14.36 0.09
CA GLU A 404 22.56 -12.96 0.42
C GLU A 404 21.37 -12.44 -0.38
N GLU A 405 20.47 -11.75 0.32
CA GLU A 405 19.24 -11.20 -0.26
C GLU A 405 19.31 -9.68 -0.49
N GLY A 406 20.43 -9.01 -0.18
CA GLY A 406 20.54 -7.54 -0.25
C GLY A 406 20.20 -6.94 -1.63
N MET A 407 20.39 -7.71 -2.70
CA MET A 407 19.99 -7.31 -4.06
C MET A 407 18.48 -7.03 -4.19
N LEU A 408 17.65 -7.68 -3.36
CA LEU A 408 16.20 -7.54 -3.35
C LEU A 408 15.75 -6.14 -2.91
N ASP A 409 16.52 -5.46 -2.04
CA ASP A 409 16.20 -4.10 -1.59
C ASP A 409 16.17 -3.11 -2.77
N HIS A 410 17.03 -3.31 -3.77
CA HIS A 410 17.05 -2.50 -4.99
C HIS A 410 15.81 -2.68 -5.87
N TYR A 411 15.03 -3.74 -5.65
CA TYR A 411 13.77 -4.01 -6.33
C TYR A 411 12.54 -3.75 -5.44
N GLY A 412 12.74 -3.12 -4.29
CA GLY A 412 11.66 -2.87 -3.35
C GLY A 412 11.18 -4.17 -2.66
N ILE A 413 12.04 -5.17 -2.50
CA ILE A 413 11.74 -6.40 -1.77
C ILE A 413 12.60 -6.43 -0.50
N GLY A 414 12.00 -6.19 0.66
CA GLY A 414 12.70 -6.13 1.93
C GLY A 414 11.78 -5.71 3.09
N SER A 415 12.24 -5.93 4.32
CA SER A 415 11.48 -5.67 5.55
C SER A 415 11.55 -4.21 6.04
N SER A 416 12.44 -3.38 5.47
CA SER A 416 12.60 -1.96 5.82
C SER A 416 11.46 -1.10 5.25
N GLU A 417 10.98 -0.08 5.99
CA GLU A 417 10.00 0.89 5.48
C GLU A 417 10.52 1.70 4.27
N GLN A 418 11.85 1.81 4.13
CA GLN A 418 12.55 2.45 2.99
C GLN A 418 12.39 1.71 1.65
N VAL A 419 11.75 0.54 1.66
CA VAL A 419 11.53 -0.32 0.50
C VAL A 419 10.28 0.12 -0.29
N SER A 420 9.46 1.02 0.29
CA SER A 420 8.33 1.60 -0.41
C SER A 420 8.73 2.83 -1.24
N SER A 421 8.31 2.90 -2.51
CA SER A 421 8.53 4.06 -3.37
C SER A 421 7.29 4.43 -4.15
N ARG A 422 7.09 5.74 -4.37
CA ARG A 422 6.06 6.27 -5.27
C ARG A 422 6.47 6.23 -6.73
N VAL A 423 7.77 6.26 -7.02
CA VAL A 423 8.28 6.35 -8.40
C VAL A 423 8.93 5.04 -8.78
N TRP A 424 8.44 4.41 -9.84
CA TRP A 424 8.94 3.14 -10.34
C TRP A 424 9.33 3.26 -11.80
N ARG A 425 10.49 2.69 -12.15
CA ARG A 425 11.03 2.69 -13.51
C ARG A 425 11.31 1.27 -13.94
N THR A 426 10.96 0.94 -15.17
CA THR A 426 11.27 -0.37 -15.77
C THR A 426 12.77 -0.56 -15.93
N VAL A 427 13.27 -1.71 -15.46
CA VAL A 427 14.61 -2.24 -15.76
C VAL A 427 14.55 -3.09 -17.03
N THR A 428 13.58 -3.99 -17.13
CA THR A 428 13.25 -4.69 -18.39
C THR A 428 11.98 -4.09 -19.00
N PRO A 429 11.91 -3.93 -20.34
CA PRO A 429 10.81 -3.21 -20.97
C PRO A 429 9.47 -3.95 -20.80
N VAL A 430 8.39 -3.19 -20.78
CA VAL A 430 7.02 -3.70 -20.68
C VAL A 430 6.53 -4.09 -22.06
N ALA A 431 6.09 -5.34 -22.19
CA ALA A 431 5.39 -5.81 -23.37
C ALA A 431 3.91 -5.40 -23.35
N LEU A 432 3.55 -4.46 -24.23
CA LEU A 432 2.20 -3.93 -24.39
C LEU A 432 1.60 -4.40 -25.74
N PRO A 433 0.26 -4.61 -25.81
CA PRO A 433 -0.44 -4.83 -27.08
C PRO A 433 -0.10 -3.77 -28.13
N VAL A 434 0.29 -4.24 -29.33
CA VAL A 434 0.65 -3.35 -30.44
C VAL A 434 -0.57 -2.60 -30.94
N VAL A 435 -0.52 -1.27 -30.87
CA VAL A 435 -1.48 -0.43 -31.56
C VAL A 435 -1.01 -0.23 -33.01
N ARG A 436 -1.74 -0.78 -34.00
CA ARG A 436 -1.50 -0.45 -35.42
C ARG A 436 -1.80 1.04 -35.65
N ILE A 437 -0.79 1.81 -36.04
CA ILE A 437 -0.95 3.18 -36.51
C ILE A 437 -0.71 3.15 -38.02
N GLY A 438 -1.72 3.50 -38.81
CA GLY A 438 -1.59 3.65 -40.26
C GLY A 438 -0.60 4.77 -40.61
N CYS A 439 0.26 4.53 -41.61
CA CYS A 439 1.36 5.39 -42.02
C CYS A 439 0.99 6.86 -42.27
N ARG A 440 2.00 7.73 -42.10
CA ARG A 440 2.07 9.21 -42.14
C ARG A 440 1.71 9.93 -40.82
N THR A 441 2.76 10.48 -40.20
CA THR A 441 2.79 10.92 -38.80
C THR A 441 2.83 12.45 -38.71
N SER A 442 1.68 13.10 -38.49
CA SER A 442 1.63 14.49 -38.00
C SER A 442 1.74 14.52 -36.46
N GLY A 443 2.19 15.64 -35.87
CA GLY A 443 2.38 15.79 -34.42
C GLY A 443 1.13 15.43 -33.58
N GLY A 444 -0.07 15.73 -34.08
CA GLY A 444 -1.34 15.40 -33.44
C GLY A 444 -1.71 13.90 -33.43
N LYS A 445 -1.08 13.07 -34.28
CA LYS A 445 -1.22 11.60 -34.20
C LYS A 445 -0.23 10.99 -33.19
N ARG A 446 0.93 11.61 -32.94
CA ARG A 446 1.90 11.18 -31.92
C ARG A 446 1.32 11.30 -30.50
N LEU A 447 0.71 12.44 -30.19
CA LEU A 447 0.02 12.69 -28.91
C LEU A 447 -1.10 11.66 -28.63
N ARG A 448 -1.91 11.34 -29.65
CA ARG A 448 -2.96 10.31 -29.54
C ARG A 448 -2.41 8.89 -29.38
N GLY A 449 -1.31 8.57 -30.05
CA GLY A 449 -0.60 7.30 -29.88
C GLY A 449 -0.06 7.14 -28.45
N GLN A 450 0.58 8.18 -27.92
CA GLN A 450 1.11 8.20 -26.56
C GLN A 450 0.02 8.08 -25.50
N ALA A 451 -1.09 8.81 -25.64
CA ALA A 451 -2.24 8.70 -24.74
C ALA A 451 -2.85 7.28 -24.73
N LYS A 452 -2.88 6.61 -25.89
CA LYS A 452 -3.35 5.21 -25.97
C LYS A 452 -2.39 4.24 -25.29
N THR A 453 -1.07 4.42 -25.47
CA THR A 453 -0.05 3.62 -24.77
C THR A 453 -0.15 3.78 -23.25
N ILE A 454 -0.34 5.00 -22.76
CA ILE A 454 -0.54 5.28 -21.31
C ILE A 454 -1.77 4.53 -20.77
N ARG A 455 -2.89 4.51 -21.50
CA ARG A 455 -4.07 3.72 -21.11
C ARG A 455 -3.77 2.21 -21.06
N THR A 456 -2.97 1.70 -21.98
CA THR A 456 -2.55 0.30 -21.99
C THR A 456 -1.63 -0.02 -20.80
N VAL A 457 -0.77 0.91 -20.38
CA VAL A 457 0.03 0.77 -19.15
C VAL A 457 -0.89 0.71 -17.92
N ALA A 458 -1.89 1.59 -17.83
CA ALA A 458 -2.86 1.54 -16.73
C ALA A 458 -3.62 0.20 -16.68
N GLN A 459 -3.97 -0.37 -17.85
CA GLN A 459 -4.54 -1.71 -17.92
C GLN A 459 -3.54 -2.79 -17.49
N ALA A 460 -2.28 -2.68 -17.89
CA ALA A 460 -1.22 -3.61 -17.47
C ALA A 460 -0.99 -3.60 -15.95
N LEU A 461 -1.06 -2.43 -15.31
CA LEU A 461 -1.00 -2.29 -13.85
C LEU A 461 -2.18 -3.01 -13.17
N ARG A 462 -3.41 -2.81 -13.66
CA ARG A 462 -4.57 -3.54 -13.15
C ARG A 462 -4.44 -5.06 -13.31
N HIS A 463 -3.95 -5.53 -14.46
CA HIS A 463 -3.72 -6.96 -14.70
C HIS A 463 -2.60 -7.56 -13.83
N ALA A 464 -1.74 -6.73 -13.25
CA ALA A 464 -0.72 -7.13 -12.27
C ALA A 464 -1.25 -7.08 -10.82
N GLY A 465 -2.53 -6.75 -10.61
CA GLY A 465 -3.12 -6.61 -9.28
C GLY A 465 -2.81 -5.28 -8.58
N ILE A 466 -2.22 -4.30 -9.30
CA ILE A 466 -1.86 -3.00 -8.73
C ILE A 466 -3.07 -2.07 -8.85
N ALA A 467 -3.81 -1.93 -7.74
CA ALA A 467 -4.98 -1.06 -7.65
C ALA A 467 -4.66 0.38 -7.22
N MET A 468 -3.39 0.68 -6.91
CA MET A 468 -2.97 2.01 -6.46
C MET A 468 -3.18 3.05 -7.56
N PRO A 469 -3.82 4.20 -7.26
CA PRO A 469 -3.96 5.28 -8.22
C PRO A 469 -2.60 5.77 -8.74
N VAL A 470 -2.53 5.95 -10.06
CA VAL A 470 -1.34 6.44 -10.77
C VAL A 470 -1.54 7.90 -11.10
N GLU A 471 -0.63 8.75 -10.63
CA GLU A 471 -0.64 10.20 -10.85
C GLU A 471 -0.11 10.55 -12.24
N SER A 472 0.98 9.90 -12.66
CA SER A 472 1.57 10.12 -13.97
C SER A 472 2.26 8.87 -14.52
N VAL A 473 2.27 8.76 -15.84
CA VAL A 473 2.94 7.69 -16.58
C VAL A 473 3.75 8.30 -17.72
N ARG A 474 5.04 7.99 -17.77
CA ARG A 474 5.94 8.32 -18.88
C ARG A 474 6.34 7.04 -19.60
N VAL A 475 6.30 7.08 -20.93
CA VAL A 475 6.70 5.95 -21.79
C VAL A 475 7.75 6.39 -22.80
N GLN A 476 8.79 5.59 -22.98
CA GLN A 476 9.88 5.83 -23.93
C GLN A 476 10.50 4.51 -24.43
N ARG A 477 11.36 4.58 -25.45
CA ARG A 477 12.09 3.42 -25.98
C ARG A 477 13.47 3.28 -25.38
N GLU A 478 14.05 4.41 -25.02
CA GLU A 478 15.32 4.54 -24.34
C GLU A 478 15.19 4.09 -22.88
N PRO A 479 16.22 3.46 -22.31
CA PRO A 479 16.24 3.12 -20.89
C PRO A 479 16.24 4.39 -20.02
N PHE A 480 15.86 4.25 -18.74
CA PHE A 480 15.94 5.35 -17.76
C PHE A 480 17.28 5.42 -17.02
N ASP A 481 18.03 4.32 -17.02
CA ASP A 481 19.36 4.21 -16.41
C ASP A 481 20.43 4.30 -17.50
N SER A 482 21.59 4.90 -17.19
CA SER A 482 22.69 5.06 -18.13
C SER A 482 23.26 3.74 -18.63
N ASN A 483 23.20 2.68 -17.81
CA ASN A 483 23.67 1.34 -18.18
C ASN A 483 22.53 0.43 -18.66
N GLY A 484 21.32 0.98 -18.83
CA GLY A 484 20.18 0.24 -19.34
C GLY A 484 20.27 -0.05 -20.84
N ILE A 485 19.42 -0.94 -21.32
CA ILE A 485 19.39 -1.38 -22.72
C ILE A 485 18.10 -0.87 -23.39
N ARG A 486 18.14 -0.57 -24.69
CA ARG A 486 16.97 -0.12 -25.44
C ARG A 486 15.87 -1.19 -25.50
N ALA A 487 14.62 -0.74 -25.50
CA ALA A 487 13.47 -1.65 -25.46
C ALA A 487 13.40 -2.60 -26.67
N GLU A 488 13.86 -2.19 -27.86
CA GLU A 488 13.81 -3.01 -29.07
C GLU A 488 14.73 -4.23 -29.02
N GLU A 489 15.82 -4.18 -28.24
CA GLU A 489 16.79 -5.27 -28.13
C GLU A 489 16.26 -6.47 -27.34
N PHE A 490 15.16 -6.28 -26.61
CA PHE A 490 14.42 -7.35 -25.95
C PHE A 490 13.36 -7.99 -26.86
N ALA A 491 13.34 -7.69 -28.17
CA ALA A 491 12.35 -8.28 -29.06
C ALA A 491 12.56 -9.79 -29.22
N MET A 492 11.47 -10.54 -29.12
CA MET A 492 11.40 -11.95 -29.46
C MET A 492 10.33 -12.08 -30.55
N PRO A 493 10.69 -12.05 -31.85
CA PRO A 493 9.73 -11.85 -32.94
C PRO A 493 8.50 -12.75 -32.92
N GLU A 494 8.65 -14.00 -32.46
CA GLU A 494 7.56 -14.99 -32.32
C GLU A 494 6.49 -14.60 -31.29
N ARG A 495 6.82 -13.74 -30.30
CA ARG A 495 5.96 -13.44 -29.15
C ARG A 495 5.86 -11.96 -28.79
N PHE A 496 6.99 -11.24 -28.80
CA PHE A 496 7.12 -9.84 -28.44
C PHE A 496 7.80 -9.07 -29.56
N VAL A 497 7.00 -8.45 -30.42
CA VAL A 497 7.52 -7.60 -31.49
C VAL A 497 8.11 -6.30 -30.91
N ALA A 498 9.24 -5.84 -31.46
CA ALA A 498 9.96 -4.65 -30.98
C ALA A 498 9.05 -3.45 -30.77
N ARG A 499 8.12 -3.17 -31.70
CA ARG A 499 7.16 -2.05 -31.61
C ARG A 499 6.20 -2.09 -30.40
N GLY A 500 6.06 -3.22 -29.71
CA GLY A 500 5.24 -3.37 -28.51
C GLY A 500 5.98 -3.18 -27.18
N LEU A 501 7.30 -2.97 -27.20
CA LEU A 501 8.15 -2.91 -26.01
C LEU A 501 8.47 -1.46 -25.60
N TYR A 502 8.19 -1.08 -24.35
CA TYR A 502 8.44 0.28 -23.87
C TYR A 502 9.05 0.25 -22.48
N HIS A 503 9.97 1.18 -22.22
CA HIS A 503 10.30 1.55 -20.85
C HIS A 503 9.22 2.48 -20.29
N VAL A 504 8.84 2.23 -19.05
CA VAL A 504 7.76 2.92 -18.34
C VAL A 504 8.26 3.47 -17.02
N GLU A 505 7.98 4.74 -16.76
CA GLU A 505 8.02 5.33 -15.42
C GLU A 505 6.59 5.56 -14.97
N ALA A 506 6.26 5.12 -13.76
CA ALA A 506 4.96 5.31 -13.13
C ALA A 506 5.14 5.98 -11.77
N VAL A 507 4.34 7.02 -11.52
CA VAL A 507 4.25 7.71 -10.24
C VAL A 507 2.92 7.38 -9.58
N PHE A 508 2.97 6.82 -8.38
CA PHE A 508 1.82 6.40 -7.60
C PHE A 508 1.48 7.42 -6.51
N ALA A 509 0.19 7.48 -6.14
CA ALA A 509 -0.30 8.35 -5.08
C ALA A 509 0.30 8.01 -3.69
N LYS A 510 0.69 6.75 -3.46
CA LYS A 510 1.36 6.27 -2.24
C LYS A 510 2.50 5.33 -2.58
N GLY A 511 3.44 5.18 -1.65
CA GLY A 511 4.57 4.27 -1.80
C GLY A 511 4.10 2.81 -1.95
N LEU A 512 4.61 2.13 -2.97
CA LEU A 512 4.42 0.70 -3.19
C LEU A 512 5.68 -0.07 -2.84
N ARG A 513 5.52 -1.32 -2.38
CA ARG A 513 6.60 -2.30 -2.23
C ARG A 513 6.63 -3.24 -3.43
N GLY A 514 7.81 -3.74 -3.75
CA GLY A 514 8.08 -4.63 -4.87
C GLY A 514 7.90 -6.14 -4.58
N PRO A 515 8.20 -6.98 -5.60
CA PRO A 515 8.57 -6.56 -6.96
C PRO A 515 7.37 -6.01 -7.72
N LEU A 516 7.60 -5.07 -8.63
CA LEU A 516 6.61 -4.66 -9.62
C LEU A 516 7.00 -5.27 -10.97
N VAL A 517 6.15 -6.17 -11.48
CA VAL A 517 6.31 -6.78 -12.80
C VAL A 517 5.00 -6.64 -13.59
N ILE A 518 5.02 -5.89 -14.69
CA ILE A 518 3.80 -5.50 -15.40
C ILE A 518 3.82 -5.88 -16.89
N GLY A 519 2.63 -5.88 -17.50
CA GLY A 519 2.47 -6.16 -18.93
C GLY A 519 2.33 -7.64 -19.28
N ASN A 520 2.34 -7.93 -20.57
CA ASN A 520 2.11 -9.29 -21.10
C ASN A 520 3.34 -10.20 -20.93
N GLY A 521 4.50 -9.61 -20.65
CA GLY A 521 5.77 -10.31 -20.48
C GLY A 521 6.09 -10.71 -19.04
N ARG A 522 5.21 -10.40 -18.07
CA ARG A 522 5.47 -10.61 -16.63
C ARG A 522 5.75 -12.04 -16.19
N TYR A 523 5.31 -13.04 -16.96
CA TYR A 523 5.58 -14.46 -16.71
C TYR A 523 6.76 -15.01 -17.53
N LEU A 524 7.50 -14.14 -18.21
CA LEU A 524 8.56 -14.47 -19.17
C LEU A 524 9.76 -13.53 -19.03
N GLY A 525 9.96 -12.94 -17.85
CA GLY A 525 11.14 -12.12 -17.57
C GLY A 525 11.12 -10.68 -18.09
N LEU A 526 9.98 -10.17 -18.57
CA LEU A 526 9.85 -8.78 -19.01
C LEU A 526 8.92 -7.96 -18.11
N GLY A 527 9.11 -6.64 -18.14
CA GLY A 527 8.29 -5.66 -17.43
C GLY A 527 8.64 -5.47 -15.97
N LEU A 528 9.84 -5.90 -15.54
CA LEU A 528 10.37 -5.70 -14.20
C LEU A 528 10.66 -4.22 -13.97
N MET A 529 10.19 -3.69 -12.84
CA MET A 529 10.41 -2.32 -12.41
C MET A 529 11.25 -2.28 -11.13
N ALA A 530 12.07 -1.24 -11.01
CA ALA A 530 12.81 -0.91 -9.80
C ALA A 530 12.27 0.42 -9.21
N PRO A 531 12.21 0.53 -7.88
CA PRO A 531 11.90 1.79 -7.24
C PRO A 531 13.02 2.78 -7.53
N ARG A 532 12.65 3.98 -7.99
CA ARG A 532 13.53 5.13 -7.84
C ARG A 532 13.40 5.52 -6.37
N LYS A 533 14.50 5.47 -5.60
CA LYS A 533 14.52 6.16 -4.31
C LYS A 533 14.12 7.60 -4.64
N SER A 534 13.01 8.07 -4.07
CA SER A 534 12.71 9.49 -4.21
C SER A 534 13.97 10.23 -3.75
N VAL A 535 14.32 11.32 -4.44
CA VAL A 535 15.17 12.32 -3.80
C VAL A 535 14.57 12.47 -2.42
N SER A 536 15.39 12.21 -1.41
CA SER A 536 14.91 11.94 -0.06
C SER A 536 13.83 12.95 0.31
N ASN A 537 12.73 12.51 0.92
CA ASN A 537 11.67 13.40 1.42
C ASN A 537 12.19 14.26 2.59
N ASP A 538 13.48 14.61 2.58
CA ASP A 538 14.13 15.46 3.54
C ASP A 538 13.64 16.91 3.38
N VAL A 539 12.91 17.24 2.31
CA VAL A 539 12.21 18.51 2.15
C VAL A 539 10.82 18.29 1.56
N LEU A 540 9.79 18.72 2.27
CA LEU A 540 8.39 18.61 1.88
C LEU A 540 7.74 19.98 1.71
N MET A 541 6.94 20.10 0.66
CA MET A 541 6.15 21.28 0.32
C MET A 541 4.66 20.99 0.47
N TYR A 542 3.93 21.99 0.95
CA TYR A 542 2.48 21.98 1.06
C TYR A 542 1.92 23.23 0.41
N SER A 543 0.96 23.07 -0.50
CA SER A 543 0.14 24.19 -0.98
C SER A 543 -0.89 24.57 0.09
N ILE A 544 -1.14 25.86 0.25
CA ILE A 544 -2.18 26.33 1.18
C ILE A 544 -3.50 26.36 0.42
N VAL A 545 -4.41 25.44 0.77
CA VAL A 545 -5.75 25.32 0.18
C VAL A 545 -6.74 25.96 1.14
N SER A 546 -6.66 27.28 1.29
CA SER A 546 -7.61 28.04 2.13
C SER A 546 -8.37 29.04 1.26
N GLU A 547 -9.63 29.29 1.60
CA GLU A 547 -10.45 30.35 0.97
C GLU A 547 -9.93 31.76 1.29
N ARG A 548 -9.00 31.88 2.25
CA ARG A 548 -8.35 33.13 2.65
C ARG A 548 -6.86 33.08 2.32
N SER A 549 -6.38 34.11 1.62
CA SER A 549 -4.94 34.36 1.51
C SER A 549 -4.35 34.75 2.87
N ILE A 550 -3.12 34.33 3.13
CA ILE A 550 -2.39 34.63 4.37
C ILE A 550 -1.31 35.64 4.02
N ASP A 551 -1.33 36.80 4.67
CA ASP A 551 -0.34 37.85 4.48
C ASP A 551 1.05 37.37 4.94
N VAL A 552 2.11 37.74 4.21
CA VAL A 552 3.50 37.44 4.59
C VAL A 552 3.86 37.97 5.99
N ALA A 553 3.21 39.04 6.47
CA ALA A 553 3.33 39.54 7.84
C ALA A 553 2.94 38.49 8.92
N ASP A 554 2.06 37.55 8.58
CA ASP A 554 1.58 36.48 9.46
C ASP A 554 2.44 35.20 9.42
N THR A 555 3.57 35.22 8.71
CA THR A 555 4.50 34.08 8.58
C THR A 555 4.91 33.49 9.94
N LYS A 556 5.29 34.32 10.91
CA LYS A 556 5.77 33.85 12.22
C LYS A 556 4.67 33.11 13.02
N PRO A 557 3.47 33.70 13.24
CA PRO A 557 2.34 32.99 13.85
C PRO A 557 1.96 31.69 13.12
N LEU A 558 2.00 31.69 11.78
CA LEU A 558 1.69 30.51 10.96
C LEU A 558 2.67 29.38 11.24
N LEU A 559 3.97 29.63 11.10
CA LEU A 559 5.01 28.61 11.28
C LEU A 559 5.08 28.09 12.73
N GLN A 560 4.77 28.92 13.73
CA GLN A 560 4.63 28.47 15.11
C GLN A 560 3.48 27.47 15.29
N THR A 561 2.36 27.70 14.60
CA THR A 561 1.22 26.78 14.65
C THR A 561 1.53 25.48 13.91
N VAL A 562 2.17 25.57 12.73
CA VAL A 562 2.65 24.39 11.99
C VAL A 562 3.56 23.54 12.87
N ARG A 563 4.52 24.15 13.57
CA ARG A 563 5.38 23.43 14.53
C ARG A 563 4.57 22.72 15.61
N ARG A 564 3.59 23.38 16.23
CA ARG A 564 2.73 22.76 17.25
C ARG A 564 1.93 21.57 16.70
N ALA A 565 1.43 21.67 15.46
CA ALA A 565 0.73 20.59 14.80
C ALA A 565 1.66 19.38 14.55
N LEU A 566 2.87 19.63 14.05
CA LEU A 566 3.89 18.58 13.87
C LEU A 566 4.29 17.92 15.21
N MET A 567 4.49 18.72 16.26
CA MET A 567 4.76 18.20 17.61
C MET A 567 3.62 17.30 18.11
N SER A 568 2.35 17.70 17.87
CA SER A 568 1.18 16.89 18.24
C SER A 568 1.12 15.56 17.49
N LEU A 569 1.50 15.53 16.21
CA LEU A 569 1.54 14.32 15.38
C LEU A 569 2.73 13.40 15.72
N SER A 570 3.82 13.98 16.21
CA SER A 570 5.03 13.25 16.59
C SER A 570 5.00 12.63 17.99
N ARG A 571 3.94 12.90 18.76
CA ARG A 571 3.85 12.47 20.16
C ARG A 571 3.77 10.95 20.27
N ASP A 572 4.57 10.37 21.16
CA ASP A 572 4.57 8.92 21.39
C ASP A 572 3.48 8.47 22.39
N ASN A 573 3.41 7.16 22.66
CA ASN A 573 2.44 6.56 23.59
C ASN A 573 2.60 7.02 25.04
N ASN A 574 3.77 7.54 25.41
CA ASN A 574 4.07 8.06 26.73
C ASN A 574 3.77 9.57 26.84
N GLY A 575 3.50 10.23 25.71
CA GLY A 575 3.19 11.64 25.63
C GLY A 575 4.38 12.53 25.31
N ASP A 576 5.56 11.97 25.04
CA ASP A 576 6.82 12.68 24.76
C ASP A 576 6.91 13.13 23.30
N VAL A 577 7.59 14.25 23.06
CA VAL A 577 7.80 14.84 21.73
C VAL A 577 9.29 14.78 21.36
N PRO A 578 9.66 14.18 20.21
CA PRO A 578 11.06 14.08 19.80
C PRO A 578 11.74 15.45 19.64
N LYS A 579 13.04 15.51 19.98
CA LYS A 579 13.92 16.67 19.78
C LYS A 579 13.87 17.19 18.34
N LEU A 580 13.74 16.28 17.37
CA LEU A 580 13.59 16.58 15.95
C LEU A 580 12.49 17.62 15.65
N PHE A 581 11.37 17.59 16.36
CA PHE A 581 10.25 18.52 16.15
C PHE A 581 10.19 19.63 17.20
N SER A 582 10.55 19.31 18.45
CA SER A 582 10.45 20.27 19.56
C SER A 582 11.62 21.26 19.58
N GLY A 583 12.82 20.86 19.17
CA GLY A 583 14.06 21.59 19.41
C GLY A 583 14.46 21.66 20.90
N HIS A 584 13.86 20.81 21.75
CA HIS A 584 14.10 20.77 23.19
C HIS A 584 14.56 19.37 23.61
N GLU A 585 15.38 19.31 24.66
CA GLU A 585 15.74 18.06 25.33
C GLU A 585 14.53 17.49 26.08
N ARG A 586 14.57 16.21 26.49
CA ARG A 586 13.45 15.54 27.19
C ARG A 586 12.98 16.28 28.45
N GLN A 587 13.86 17.03 29.10
CA GLN A 587 13.55 17.84 30.29
C GLN A 587 12.91 19.20 29.96
N GLY A 588 12.68 19.50 28.68
CA GLY A 588 12.06 20.76 28.22
C GLY A 588 13.02 21.93 28.08
N SER A 589 14.32 21.75 28.33
CA SER A 589 15.33 22.78 28.07
C SER A 589 15.64 22.89 26.57
N PRO A 590 15.93 24.08 26.04
CA PRO A 590 16.33 24.24 24.63
C PRO A 590 17.57 23.39 24.33
N ALA A 591 17.59 22.72 23.18
CA ALA A 591 18.76 21.97 22.74
C ALA A 591 19.97 22.92 22.55
N ARG A 592 21.01 22.75 23.36
CA ARG A 592 22.22 23.61 23.36
C ARG A 592 23.41 23.03 22.60
N SER A 593 23.24 21.91 21.87
CA SER A 593 24.36 21.21 21.21
C SER A 593 25.04 22.04 20.11
N GLY A 594 24.44 23.14 19.66
CA GLY A 594 24.95 23.94 18.53
C GLY A 594 24.75 23.27 17.17
N GLY A 595 24.44 21.97 17.15
CA GLY A 595 23.92 21.25 15.99
C GLY A 595 22.45 21.57 15.79
N HIS A 596 22.08 22.00 14.59
CA HIS A 596 20.71 22.34 14.21
C HIS A 596 19.84 21.09 14.02
N GLU A 597 19.78 20.21 15.02
CA GLU A 597 19.20 18.85 14.99
C GLU A 597 17.65 18.80 14.96
N HIS A 598 16.99 19.92 14.63
CA HIS A 598 15.53 20.01 14.58
C HIS A 598 15.05 20.67 13.30
N ILE A 599 13.80 20.38 12.92
CA ILE A 599 13.26 20.75 11.61
C ILE A 599 13.35 22.25 11.29
N PHE A 600 13.55 22.53 10.02
CA PHE A 600 13.51 23.85 9.44
C PHE A 600 12.12 24.09 8.84
N LEU A 601 11.61 25.30 9.04
CA LEU A 601 10.28 25.70 8.60
C LEU A 601 10.41 27.02 7.84
N ALA A 602 9.85 27.06 6.64
CA ALA A 602 9.78 28.26 5.84
C ALA A 602 8.40 28.40 5.18
N ALA A 603 8.05 29.65 4.90
CA ALA A 603 6.90 30.03 4.11
C ALA A 603 7.45 30.80 2.92
N ASP A 604 6.92 30.53 1.73
CA ASP A 604 7.40 31.18 0.51
C ASP A 604 6.22 31.77 -0.27
N ASP A 605 6.45 33.01 -0.67
CA ASP A 605 5.60 33.80 -1.56
C ASP A 605 6.25 33.68 -2.95
N THR A 606 5.67 32.80 -3.77
CA THR A 606 6.28 32.36 -5.02
C THR A 606 6.03 33.37 -6.14
N ASN A 607 4.90 34.07 -6.07
CA ASN A 607 4.46 35.05 -7.06
C ASN A 607 4.78 36.50 -6.67
N GLU A 608 5.31 36.72 -5.46
CA GLU A 608 5.67 38.03 -4.89
C GLU A 608 4.45 38.95 -4.73
N ASP A 609 3.26 38.39 -4.49
CA ASP A 609 2.00 39.13 -4.32
C ASP A 609 1.73 39.58 -2.88
N GLY A 610 2.64 39.28 -1.94
CA GLY A 610 2.52 39.60 -0.53
C GLY A 610 1.72 38.58 0.27
N CYS A 611 1.32 37.45 -0.34
CA CYS A 611 0.64 36.34 0.30
C CYS A 611 1.51 35.07 0.30
N ILE A 612 1.30 34.22 1.31
CA ILE A 612 2.00 32.95 1.43
C ILE A 612 1.31 31.91 0.54
N ASP A 613 2.00 31.47 -0.51
CA ASP A 613 1.51 30.42 -1.43
C ASP A 613 1.80 29.01 -0.89
N ARG A 614 3.00 28.82 -0.34
CA ARG A 614 3.53 27.49 0.00
C ARG A 614 4.22 27.44 1.36
N LEU A 615 4.08 26.31 2.02
CA LEU A 615 4.73 25.96 3.28
C LEU A 615 5.81 24.90 3.01
N ILE A 616 6.97 25.06 3.63
CA ILE A 616 8.13 24.18 3.48
C ILE A 616 8.50 23.62 4.84
N VAL A 617 8.64 22.30 4.91
CA VAL A 617 9.14 21.56 6.07
C VAL A 617 10.38 20.78 5.64
N ALA A 618 11.55 21.15 6.18
CA ALA A 618 12.81 20.51 5.84
C ALA A 618 13.45 19.83 7.05
N ALA A 619 14.05 18.67 6.81
CA ALA A 619 14.79 17.90 7.78
C ALA A 619 16.15 18.57 8.07
N PRO A 620 16.71 18.37 9.28
CA PRO A 620 18.02 18.93 9.67
C PRO A 620 19.14 18.63 8.67
N TRP A 621 19.24 17.37 8.25
CA TRP A 621 20.29 16.87 7.38
C TRP A 621 20.14 17.31 5.91
N ALA A 622 19.04 17.96 5.54
CA ALA A 622 18.93 18.64 4.24
C ALA A 622 19.52 20.06 4.27
N CYS A 623 19.55 20.70 5.44
CA CYS A 623 19.94 22.11 5.59
C CYS A 623 21.30 22.30 6.28
N ASP A 624 21.85 21.21 6.82
CA ASP A 624 23.14 21.13 7.50
C ASP A 624 23.84 19.83 7.09
N HIS A 625 24.86 19.95 6.24
CA HIS A 625 25.61 18.80 5.69
C HIS A 625 26.53 18.14 6.72
N THR A 626 26.72 18.75 7.89
CA THR A 626 27.46 18.12 9.00
C THR A 626 26.58 17.16 9.80
N THR A 627 25.26 17.34 9.74
CA THR A 627 24.29 16.50 10.46
C THR A 627 23.90 15.29 9.61
N LYS A 628 24.05 14.08 10.16
CA LYS A 628 23.54 12.84 9.54
C LYS A 628 22.26 12.41 10.24
N GLY A 629 21.14 12.38 9.52
CA GLY A 629 19.89 11.82 10.04
C GLY A 629 20.00 10.32 10.29
N SER A 630 19.74 9.89 11.52
CA SER A 630 19.62 8.47 11.87
C SER A 630 18.47 7.82 11.09
N ARG A 631 18.46 6.49 10.99
CA ARG A 631 17.38 5.77 10.32
C ARG A 631 16.02 6.02 10.99
N GLU A 632 16.02 6.10 12.31
CA GLU A 632 14.83 6.37 13.13
C GLU A 632 14.32 7.79 12.93
N ASP A 633 15.21 8.79 12.91
CA ASP A 633 14.82 10.19 12.69
C ASP A 633 14.27 10.41 11.29
N ARG A 634 14.87 9.79 10.26
CA ARG A 634 14.38 9.87 8.88
C ARG A 634 12.97 9.30 8.74
N ALA A 635 12.73 8.12 9.34
CA ALA A 635 11.41 7.49 9.34
C ALA A 635 10.38 8.32 10.14
N CYS A 636 10.80 8.87 11.29
CA CYS A 636 9.95 9.72 12.11
C CYS A 636 9.58 11.03 11.37
N PHE A 637 10.55 11.67 10.71
CA PHE A 637 10.32 12.84 9.85
C PHE A 637 9.28 12.55 8.78
N ASP A 638 9.52 11.53 7.95
CA ASP A 638 8.66 11.19 6.82
C ASP A 638 7.23 10.88 7.28
N ARG A 639 7.07 10.02 8.30
CA ARG A 639 5.75 9.67 8.87
C ARG A 639 4.99 10.88 9.38
N VAL A 640 5.62 11.74 10.17
CA VAL A 640 4.95 12.88 10.81
C VAL A 640 4.63 13.97 9.80
N ALA A 641 5.60 14.35 8.97
CA ALA A 641 5.43 15.43 8.02
C ALA A 641 4.39 15.06 6.95
N THR A 642 4.42 13.85 6.38
CA THR A 642 3.42 13.42 5.39
C THR A 642 1.99 13.32 5.93
N THR A 643 1.81 13.21 7.26
CA THR A 643 0.49 13.16 7.91
C THR A 643 -0.13 14.55 8.14
N LEU A 644 0.67 15.62 7.99
CA LEU A 644 0.19 16.99 8.20
C LEU A 644 -0.80 17.39 7.08
N THR A 645 -2.08 17.51 7.45
CA THR A 645 -3.18 17.84 6.51
C THR A 645 -3.96 19.08 6.89
N ASN A 646 -4.09 19.37 8.19
CA ASN A 646 -4.85 20.52 8.67
C ASN A 646 -4.11 21.21 9.82
N VAL A 647 -4.10 22.53 9.82
CA VAL A 647 -3.45 23.36 10.85
C VAL A 647 -4.46 24.32 11.47
N ARG A 648 -4.68 24.22 12.78
CA ARG A 648 -5.57 25.12 13.53
C ARG A 648 -4.80 26.36 13.98
N ALA A 649 -4.77 27.39 13.15
CA ALA A 649 -3.93 28.59 13.28
C ALA A 649 -4.60 29.75 14.04
N GLY A 650 -5.37 29.45 15.10
CA GLY A 650 -5.94 30.45 16.00
C GLY A 650 -6.73 31.53 15.24
N ARG A 651 -6.23 32.78 15.26
CA ARG A 651 -6.83 33.93 14.55
C ARG A 651 -6.91 33.76 13.03
N LEU A 652 -6.05 32.91 12.45
CA LEU A 652 -6.01 32.59 11.02
C LEU A 652 -6.99 31.46 10.64
N GLY A 653 -7.72 30.90 11.61
CA GLY A 653 -8.71 29.85 11.38
C GLY A 653 -8.10 28.46 11.19
N VAL A 654 -8.81 27.59 10.46
CA VAL A 654 -8.34 26.24 10.11
C VAL A 654 -7.85 26.25 8.68
N LEU A 655 -6.56 25.97 8.51
CA LEU A 655 -5.90 25.92 7.21
C LEU A 655 -5.84 24.46 6.74
N ALA A 656 -6.48 24.18 5.61
CA ALA A 656 -6.31 22.91 4.92
C ALA A 656 -5.06 23.00 4.03
N LEU A 657 -4.20 21.99 4.14
CA LEU A 657 -2.99 21.86 3.35
C LEU A 657 -3.22 20.87 2.22
N GLY A 658 -2.68 21.18 1.05
CA GLY A 658 -2.57 20.22 -0.05
C GLY A 658 -1.70 19.02 0.34
N PRO A 659 -1.77 17.93 -0.44
CA PRO A 659 -0.96 16.74 -0.18
C PRO A 659 0.54 17.10 -0.17
N ALA A 660 1.27 16.56 0.80
CA ALA A 660 2.72 16.76 0.90
C ALA A 660 3.39 16.27 -0.40
N SER A 661 4.15 17.16 -1.04
CA SER A 661 4.93 16.85 -2.22
C SER A 661 6.41 17.12 -1.94
N ALA A 662 7.29 16.23 -2.37
CA ALA A 662 8.72 16.56 -2.44
C ALA A 662 8.91 17.73 -3.41
N LEU A 663 9.85 18.63 -3.11
CA LEU A 663 10.28 19.63 -4.09
C LEU A 663 10.92 18.91 -5.29
N MET A 664 10.57 19.35 -6.49
CA MET A 664 11.14 18.79 -7.71
C MET A 664 12.57 19.33 -7.90
N SER A 665 13.42 18.59 -8.62
CA SER A 665 14.82 18.99 -8.82
C SER A 665 15.00 20.29 -9.62
N ASP A 666 13.95 20.76 -10.28
CA ASP A 666 13.88 22.02 -11.02
C ASP A 666 13.28 23.19 -10.20
N ASP A 667 12.89 22.96 -8.93
CA ASP A 667 12.42 24.03 -8.07
C ASP A 667 13.57 24.99 -7.71
N PRO A 668 13.37 26.33 -7.74
CA PRO A 668 14.42 27.29 -7.39
C PRO A 668 15.02 27.12 -5.98
N LEU A 669 14.36 26.42 -5.07
CA LEU A 669 14.88 26.15 -3.72
C LEU A 669 15.77 24.90 -3.64
N LEU A 670 15.77 24.07 -4.68
CA LEU A 670 16.53 22.82 -4.75
C LEU A 670 17.49 22.81 -5.95
N GLY A 671 18.41 21.84 -5.91
CA GLY A 671 19.33 21.57 -7.01
C GLY A 671 20.67 22.30 -6.91
N PRO A 672 21.67 21.86 -7.70
CA PRO A 672 23.02 22.41 -7.66
C PRO A 672 23.08 23.78 -8.34
N ALA A 673 23.45 24.82 -7.58
CA ALA A 673 23.60 26.17 -8.12
C ALA A 673 24.79 26.93 -7.53
N TYR A 674 25.33 27.83 -8.34
CA TYR A 674 26.45 28.70 -7.96
C TYR A 674 25.98 30.00 -7.30
N MET A 675 24.75 30.45 -7.57
CA MET A 675 24.22 31.73 -7.11
C MET A 675 22.88 31.55 -6.40
N TRP A 676 22.80 32.09 -5.18
CA TRP A 676 21.64 32.00 -4.31
C TRP A 676 21.25 33.39 -3.81
N LYS A 677 19.97 33.73 -3.90
CA LYS A 677 19.41 35.01 -3.45
C LYS A 677 18.49 34.78 -2.26
N SER A 678 18.61 35.59 -1.21
CA SER A 678 17.71 35.50 -0.06
C SER A 678 16.27 35.83 -0.47
N ARG A 679 15.34 34.90 -0.23
CA ARG A 679 13.87 35.06 -0.36
C ARG A 679 13.26 35.64 0.90
N THR A 680 13.82 35.34 2.08
CA THR A 680 13.44 35.98 3.35
C THR A 680 14.66 36.61 4.01
N SER A 681 14.46 37.63 4.86
CA SER A 681 15.58 38.37 5.47
C SER A 681 16.46 37.46 6.31
N TYR A 682 17.78 37.60 6.13
CA TYR A 682 18.78 36.95 6.97
C TYR A 682 18.96 37.73 8.26
N ARG A 683 18.94 37.03 9.40
CA ARG A 683 19.23 37.62 10.71
C ARG A 683 20.52 37.04 11.28
N PRO A 684 21.52 37.88 11.61
CA PRO A 684 22.80 37.40 12.14
C PRO A 684 22.65 36.55 13.40
N THR A 685 23.45 35.49 13.49
CA THR A 685 23.53 34.61 14.66
C THR A 685 24.32 35.26 15.80
N ARG A 686 25.19 36.22 15.48
CA ARG A 686 26.02 36.98 16.43
C ARG A 686 25.81 38.49 16.25
N HIS A 687 25.88 39.23 17.35
CA HIS A 687 25.83 40.69 17.31
C HIS A 687 27.19 41.26 16.88
N ALA A 688 27.17 42.35 16.11
CA ALA A 688 28.38 43.12 15.84
C ALA A 688 28.95 43.69 17.17
N GLY A 689 30.26 43.59 17.35
CA GLY A 689 30.93 44.22 18.51
C GLY A 689 30.79 45.75 18.45
N ARG A 690 30.77 46.41 19.61
CA ARG A 690 30.66 47.89 19.68
C ARG A 690 31.74 48.56 18.81
N GLY A 691 31.33 49.47 17.93
CA GLY A 691 32.22 50.26 17.06
C GLY A 691 32.76 49.52 15.83
N LYS A 692 32.30 48.29 15.55
CA LYS A 692 32.67 47.58 14.31
C LYS A 692 31.71 47.90 13.17
N ASP A 693 32.23 47.88 11.96
CA ASP A 693 31.45 47.93 10.74
C ASP A 693 30.42 46.79 10.70
N ILE A 694 29.15 47.15 10.61
CA ILE A 694 28.00 46.24 10.64
C ILE A 694 27.99 45.38 9.38
N ASP A 695 28.37 45.94 8.22
CA ASP A 695 28.38 45.25 6.94
C ASP A 695 29.40 44.12 6.95
N ALA A 696 30.63 44.44 7.36
CA ALA A 696 31.70 43.46 7.52
C ALA A 696 31.35 42.37 8.55
N ALA A 697 30.65 42.73 9.64
CA ALA A 697 30.25 41.77 10.66
C ALA A 697 29.22 40.76 10.14
N ILE A 698 28.25 41.18 9.32
CA ILE A 698 27.22 40.30 8.73
C ILE A 698 27.85 39.37 7.70
N VAL A 699 28.73 39.89 6.84
CA VAL A 699 29.45 39.08 5.85
C VAL A 699 30.25 37.97 6.54
N LEU A 700 30.97 38.30 7.61
CA LEU A 700 31.72 37.33 8.40
C LEU A 700 30.80 36.29 9.07
N ASP A 701 29.64 36.70 9.60
CA ASP A 701 28.68 35.79 10.22
C ASP A 701 28.09 34.80 9.21
N ILE A 702 27.75 35.25 8.00
CA ILE A 702 27.22 34.40 6.92
C ILE A 702 28.26 33.39 6.46
N VAL A 703 29.51 33.82 6.26
CA VAL A 703 30.61 32.91 5.87
C VAL A 703 30.83 31.86 6.96
N ALA A 704 30.86 32.27 8.23
CA ALA A 704 31.02 31.36 9.36
C ALA A 704 29.84 30.39 9.50
N GLU A 705 28.62 30.84 9.23
CA GLU A 705 27.41 29.99 9.24
C GLU A 705 27.44 28.95 8.12
N CYS A 706 27.84 29.35 6.90
CA CYS A 706 27.99 28.43 5.77
C CYS A 706 29.01 27.33 6.09
N GLN A 707 30.18 27.71 6.60
CA GLN A 707 31.23 26.76 6.97
C GLN A 707 30.79 25.81 8.09
N ARG A 708 30.08 26.33 9.12
CA ARG A 708 29.57 25.50 10.22
C ARG A 708 28.62 24.40 9.76
N ARG A 709 27.85 24.67 8.70
CA ARG A 709 26.88 23.74 8.11
C ARG A 709 27.45 22.89 6.97
N GLY A 710 28.76 22.93 6.75
CA GLY A 710 29.44 22.13 5.73
C GLY A 710 29.31 22.67 4.30
N PHE A 711 28.89 23.92 4.13
CA PHE A 711 28.89 24.57 2.82
C PHE A 711 30.28 25.14 2.47
N PRO A 712 30.68 25.16 1.18
CA PRO A 712 31.87 25.87 0.73
C PRO A 712 31.83 27.35 1.11
N LYS A 713 33.00 27.99 1.22
CA LYS A 713 33.08 29.44 1.50
C LYS A 713 32.41 30.25 0.37
N PRO A 714 31.36 31.03 0.65
CA PRO A 714 30.73 31.89 -0.37
C PRO A 714 31.44 33.25 -0.48
N GLU A 715 31.34 33.85 -1.66
CA GLU A 715 31.41 35.30 -1.85
C GLU A 715 30.02 35.88 -1.53
N VAL A 716 29.97 36.88 -0.64
CA VAL A 716 28.72 37.41 -0.08
C VAL A 716 28.54 38.86 -0.55
N LYS A 717 27.40 39.15 -1.17
CA LYS A 717 27.00 40.51 -1.56
C LYS A 717 25.76 40.93 -0.79
N LEU A 718 25.89 41.96 0.03
CA LEU A 718 24.76 42.61 0.70
C LEU A 718 23.95 43.43 -0.33
N VAL A 719 22.63 43.30 -0.28
CA VAL A 719 21.68 43.98 -1.17
C VAL A 719 20.92 45.04 -0.41
N GLU A 720 20.37 44.68 0.75
CA GLU A 720 19.65 45.59 1.64
C GLU A 720 20.05 45.30 3.08
N LEU A 721 20.10 46.35 3.90
CA LEU A 721 20.39 46.28 5.32
C LEU A 721 19.38 47.13 6.09
N ASN A 722 18.69 46.50 7.03
CA ASN A 722 17.77 47.18 7.94
C ASN A 722 18.29 47.08 9.37
N VAL A 723 18.37 48.22 10.05
CA VAL A 723 18.71 48.31 11.47
C VAL A 723 17.48 48.76 12.23
N GLY A 724 16.91 47.85 13.02
CA GLY A 724 15.75 48.11 13.84
C GLY A 724 16.07 49.00 15.07
N PRO A 725 15.02 49.59 15.69
CA PRO A 725 15.16 50.59 16.76
C PRO A 725 15.89 50.09 18.02
N ASN A 726 15.96 48.78 18.23
CA ASN A 726 16.66 48.15 19.37
C ASN A 726 18.01 47.52 18.98
N GLY A 727 18.63 47.96 17.86
CA GLY A 727 19.91 47.43 17.37
C GLY A 727 19.83 46.02 16.79
N GLY A 728 18.64 45.55 16.45
CA GLY A 728 18.44 44.31 15.70
C GLY A 728 18.71 44.54 14.21
N VAL A 729 19.45 43.64 13.58
CA VAL A 729 19.84 43.79 12.17
C VAL A 729 19.25 42.68 11.33
N ASP A 730 18.71 43.02 10.16
CA ASP A 730 18.30 42.07 9.12
C ASP A 730 18.81 42.52 7.75
N ALA A 731 19.10 41.56 6.87
CA ALA A 731 19.72 41.84 5.58
C ALA A 731 19.17 40.96 4.45
N ARG A 732 19.15 41.53 3.24
CA ARG A 732 18.98 40.78 1.98
C ARG A 732 20.35 40.54 1.36
N VAL A 733 20.60 39.31 0.93
CA VAL A 733 21.95 38.85 0.60
C VAL A 733 21.92 37.97 -0.64
N HIS A 734 22.94 38.12 -1.48
CA HIS A 734 23.29 37.18 -2.54
C HIS A 734 24.56 36.41 -2.15
N LEU A 735 24.53 35.10 -2.32
CA LEU A 735 25.65 34.19 -2.11
C LEU A 735 26.11 33.65 -3.45
N ARG A 736 27.42 33.70 -3.70
CA ARG A 736 28.06 33.05 -4.83
C ARG A 736 29.08 32.02 -4.34
N PHE A 737 28.92 30.78 -4.75
CA PHE A 737 29.85 29.70 -4.42
C PHE A 737 30.78 29.40 -5.60
N ALA A 738 32.01 28.98 -5.30
CA ALA A 738 32.98 28.56 -6.31
C ALA A 738 32.60 27.21 -6.97
N LEU A 739 31.86 26.38 -6.26
CA LEU A 739 31.31 25.10 -6.73
C LEU A 739 29.79 25.15 -6.62
N ALA A 740 29.08 24.40 -7.46
CA ALA A 740 27.64 24.30 -7.37
C ALA A 740 27.27 23.64 -6.03
N VAL A 741 26.44 24.31 -5.24
CA VAL A 741 25.94 23.84 -3.95
C VAL A 741 24.50 23.39 -4.13
N GLU A 742 24.16 22.21 -3.61
CA GLU A 742 22.79 21.70 -3.61
C GLU A 742 21.98 22.36 -2.49
N GLY A 743 20.77 22.86 -2.83
CA GLY A 743 19.82 23.37 -1.85
C GLY A 743 19.08 22.28 -1.07
N PRO A 744 18.30 22.64 -0.04
CA PRO A 744 17.89 24.00 0.31
C PRO A 744 18.89 24.73 1.23
N ILE A 745 19.05 26.03 1.02
CA ILE A 745 19.88 26.89 1.87
C ILE A 745 18.96 27.74 2.76
N MET A 746 19.00 27.47 4.08
CA MET A 746 18.27 28.23 5.11
C MET A 746 19.22 28.64 6.23
N LEU A 747 19.60 29.92 6.34
CA LEU A 747 20.68 30.37 7.24
C LEU A 747 20.21 31.42 8.27
N GLY A 748 20.97 31.55 9.35
CA GLY A 748 20.79 32.61 10.33
C GLY A 748 19.91 32.23 11.52
N ARG A 749 19.76 33.19 12.44
CA ARG A 749 19.12 32.97 13.76
C ARG A 749 17.68 32.50 13.67
N ASP A 750 16.95 32.97 12.66
CA ASP A 750 15.53 32.68 12.46
C ASP A 750 15.29 31.57 11.41
N SER A 751 16.31 30.79 11.04
CA SER A 751 16.21 29.70 10.03
C SER A 751 15.20 28.60 10.39
N HIS A 752 14.96 28.35 11.67
CA HIS A 752 13.90 27.44 12.13
C HIS A 752 12.52 28.12 12.27
N ARG A 753 12.39 29.39 11.88
CA ARG A 753 11.21 30.24 12.08
C ARG A 753 10.87 31.06 10.82
N GLY A 754 11.32 30.63 9.65
CA GLY A 754 11.02 31.24 8.35
C GLY A 754 11.99 32.31 7.87
N GLY A 755 13.04 32.64 8.63
CA GLY A 755 14.07 33.60 8.21
C GLY A 755 15.20 32.96 7.40
N GLY A 756 15.87 33.77 6.56
CA GLY A 756 17.05 33.38 5.80
C GLY A 756 16.88 32.21 4.83
N LEU A 757 15.72 32.08 4.18
CA LEU A 757 15.51 31.19 3.04
C LEU A 757 16.21 31.76 1.79
N PHE A 758 16.88 30.92 0.99
CA PHE A 758 17.50 31.32 -0.28
C PHE A 758 16.96 30.52 -1.46
N ALA A 759 16.87 31.15 -2.63
CA ALA A 759 16.50 30.55 -3.91
C ALA A 759 17.56 30.81 -4.98
N THR A 760 17.68 29.91 -5.95
CA THR A 760 18.54 30.09 -7.12
C THR A 760 18.03 31.22 -8.00
N SER A 761 18.94 31.96 -8.63
CA SER A 761 18.54 32.90 -9.68
C SER A 761 18.53 32.16 -11.01
N ILE A 762 17.35 31.73 -11.46
CA ILE A 762 17.18 31.28 -12.85
C ILE A 762 17.25 32.55 -13.71
N THR A 763 18.43 32.89 -14.22
CA THR A 763 18.48 33.61 -15.49
C THR A 763 17.98 32.63 -16.54
N SER A 764 16.74 32.84 -16.98
CA SER A 764 16.23 32.28 -18.22
C SER A 764 17.25 32.57 -19.34
N HIS A 765 17.89 31.53 -19.84
CA HIS A 765 18.54 31.54 -21.14
C HIS A 765 17.68 30.78 -22.13
#